data_AF-A0A959Z7R9-F1
#
_entry.id   AF-A0A959Z7R9-F1
#
_cell.length_a   1.000
_cell.length_b   1.000
_cell.length_c   1.000
_cell.angle_alpha   90.00
_cell.angle_beta   90.00
_cell.angle_gamma   90.00
#
_symmetry.space_group_name_H-M   'P 1'
#
loop_
_entity.id
_entity.type
_entity.pdbx_description
1 polymer ?
#
loop_
_entity_poly.entity_id
_entity_poly.type
_entity_poly.pdbx_seq_one_letter_code
_entity_poly.pdbx_strand_id
1 'polypeptide(L)'
;QTLTFSIINGNTDNAFAIGSNTGILAVNNNNAVNFETTPVFTLTVEVTDNGAGNLSATAQIIVNLEDVNEDPIIANQEFEIDENSPSNTVVGQVVALDPDIGQSLSFSIISGNTSNAFALDPASGTLSIDNSEAFDFESMPVFNLSVQVLDNGAGNLSASAIITVNLNDVNETPEIDDQNFSIEENSGDYTILGTITASDPDAGQVLSFSIISGNNDNAFTVDPSTGELSVSNSTALDYETYPLFTLTIMVEDNGTVSLSSQANISIELIDINESPIIQNQSFSVEENASNGTIVGTIVGSDPDIGQTIYFSIISGNYDNAFQLNENNGELTVLNGDVLNFETISQFLLLVQVVDNATSSLSDEAEITVDISDLNEPPHVEDQNFSIAMGSPANTYVGTVEAFDPDIGQSLTFSILSGNTDEAFFIDENTGSIYVLNEDAIDGNIAAFNLTVEVIDNGTNPLGGQASVIIDVIQNNQAPVIEDQLFYIDENSISGTIVGTVIATDPDPDQTLTFSIASGNADIAFEIEPETGNIKVFNELALNFEITPTFQLQIQVEDNGPGTLSSQATVTINLNDVNEAPVIEDQIFIIEENLPIGFSVGTVIAYDPDFGQLISYSITNGNTEDAFAIDQFSGEITVANSEALNYLINPEINLDVFVEDNGTSPLFSNATITVQLTQVFVGMKELQSEKMEFSLSPNPAINKTVLQIKNLDSQANFQFAIYNLRGELIETYKTDVYGSEISEVIDLTNFNPGTYIVKIYNGSAVEVGKLVKL
;
A
#
# COMPACT_ATOMS: atom_id res chain seq x y z
N GLN A 1 156.51 29.18 14.21
CA GLN A 1 155.49 29.27 15.26
C GLN A 1 154.14 29.08 14.59
N THR A 2 153.22 28.35 15.21
CA THR A 2 151.86 28.15 14.72
C THR A 2 150.92 29.09 15.47
N LEU A 3 149.93 29.65 14.76
CA LEU A 3 148.95 30.58 15.31
C LEU A 3 147.64 29.84 15.60
N THR A 4 147.01 30.16 16.73
CA THR A 4 145.69 29.65 17.11
C THR A 4 144.67 30.77 17.16
N PHE A 5 143.49 30.60 16.57
CA PHE A 5 142.43 31.59 16.44
C PHE A 5 141.17 31.19 17.24
N SER A 6 140.53 32.15 17.91
CA SER A 6 139.23 31.95 18.57
C SER A 6 138.39 33.22 18.53
N ILE A 7 137.06 33.07 18.36
CA ILE A 7 136.12 34.18 18.52
C ILE A 7 135.81 34.30 20.02
N ILE A 8 136.08 35.46 20.61
CA ILE A 8 135.94 35.68 22.06
C ILE A 8 134.77 36.61 22.42
N ASN A 9 134.19 37.33 21.45
CA ASN A 9 133.01 38.17 21.65
C ASN A 9 132.25 38.45 20.33
N GLY A 10 131.00 38.90 20.42
CA GLY A 10 130.20 39.37 19.29
C GLY A 10 129.52 38.30 18.43
N ASN A 11 129.67 37.02 18.79
CA ASN A 11 129.12 35.86 18.06
C ASN A 11 127.78 35.41 18.67
N THR A 12 126.74 36.21 18.51
CA THR A 12 125.38 35.87 18.97
C THR A 12 124.91 34.55 18.34
N ASP A 13 124.22 33.73 19.14
CA ASP A 13 123.70 32.40 18.78
C ASP A 13 124.70 31.44 18.11
N ASN A 14 126.00 31.66 18.36
CA ASN A 14 127.11 30.95 17.74
C ASN A 14 126.99 30.92 16.20
N ALA A 15 126.57 32.05 15.61
CA ALA A 15 126.38 32.21 14.17
C ALA A 15 127.60 31.79 13.34
N PHE A 16 128.82 32.07 13.83
CA PHE A 16 130.07 31.77 13.16
C PHE A 16 130.99 30.86 13.97
N ALA A 17 131.79 30.06 13.29
CA ALA A 17 132.93 29.33 13.84
C ALA A 17 134.21 29.79 13.15
N ILE A 18 135.33 29.85 13.90
CA ILE A 18 136.65 30.10 13.32
C ILE A 18 137.52 28.86 13.45
N GLY A 19 138.11 28.44 12.33
CA GLY A 19 139.02 27.30 12.31
C GLY A 19 140.29 27.62 13.11
N SER A 20 140.48 26.94 14.24
CA SER A 20 141.48 27.34 15.24
C SER A 20 142.91 27.41 14.71
N ASN A 21 143.29 26.63 13.70
CA ASN A 21 144.66 26.66 13.13
C ASN A 21 144.76 27.35 11.76
N THR A 22 143.62 27.82 11.22
CA THR A 22 143.54 28.37 9.85
C THR A 22 143.08 29.82 9.83
N GLY A 23 142.35 30.26 10.85
CA GLY A 23 141.72 31.57 10.89
C GLY A 23 140.53 31.71 9.92
N ILE A 24 140.09 30.63 9.26
CA ILE A 24 138.95 30.66 8.34
C ILE A 24 137.67 30.78 9.16
N LEU A 25 136.92 31.85 8.91
CA LEU A 25 135.58 32.05 9.48
C LEU A 25 134.55 31.34 8.59
N ALA A 26 133.64 30.59 9.21
CA ALA A 26 132.54 29.89 8.53
C ALA A 26 131.24 30.09 9.29
N VAL A 27 130.10 30.08 8.59
CA VAL A 27 128.78 30.03 9.22
C VAL A 27 128.66 28.68 9.94
N ASN A 28 128.22 28.74 11.20
CA ASN A 28 128.04 27.59 12.08
C ASN A 28 126.56 27.34 12.41
N ASN A 29 125.73 28.39 12.43
CA ASN A 29 124.28 28.28 12.62
C ASN A 29 123.56 29.15 11.59
N ASN A 30 122.99 28.53 10.55
CA ASN A 30 122.31 29.25 9.48
C ASN A 30 121.09 30.05 9.96
N ASN A 31 120.37 29.58 10.98
CA ASN A 31 119.19 30.30 11.50
C ASN A 31 119.57 31.58 12.27
N ALA A 32 120.84 31.70 12.68
CA ALA A 32 121.33 32.87 13.38
C ALA A 32 121.79 33.99 12.43
N VAL A 33 122.11 33.66 11.17
CA VAL A 33 122.43 34.65 10.12
C VAL A 33 121.18 35.04 9.35
N ASN A 34 120.31 35.81 9.99
CA ASN A 34 119.10 36.40 9.41
C ASN A 34 119.27 37.93 9.38
N PHE A 35 119.11 38.53 8.21
CA PHE A 35 119.39 39.95 8.00
C PHE A 35 118.36 40.84 8.70
N GLU A 36 117.10 40.43 8.70
CA GLU A 36 115.92 41.17 9.20
C GLU A 36 116.01 41.37 10.71
N THR A 37 116.68 40.45 11.42
CA THR A 37 116.90 40.50 12.86
C THR A 37 118.29 41.00 13.25
N THR A 38 119.35 40.54 12.57
CA THR A 38 120.75 40.85 12.91
C THR A 38 121.60 41.06 11.64
N PRO A 39 121.58 42.27 11.04
CA PRO A 39 122.26 42.51 9.76
C PRO A 39 123.78 42.63 9.86
N VAL A 40 124.34 42.84 11.07
CA VAL A 40 125.78 43.02 11.27
C VAL A 40 126.26 42.31 12.54
N PHE A 41 127.29 41.50 12.40
CA PHE A 41 128.00 40.86 13.50
C PHE A 41 129.39 41.49 13.65
N THR A 42 129.70 42.01 14.84
CA THR A 42 131.05 42.53 15.15
C THR A 42 131.79 41.54 16.03
N LEU A 43 132.49 40.59 15.40
CA LEU A 43 133.22 39.53 16.08
C LEU A 43 134.56 40.05 16.59
N THR A 44 134.88 39.81 17.86
CA THR A 44 136.25 40.00 18.36
C THR A 44 136.98 38.66 18.26
N VAL A 45 137.98 38.58 17.38
CA VAL A 45 138.82 37.40 17.20
C VAL A 45 140.17 37.63 17.85
N GLU A 46 140.57 36.68 18.68
CA GLU A 46 141.91 36.61 19.26
C GLU A 46 142.76 35.62 18.47
N VAL A 47 144.01 35.99 18.18
CA VAL A 47 145.04 35.11 17.63
C VAL A 47 146.22 35.04 18.61
N THR A 48 146.67 33.82 18.89
CA THR A 48 147.72 33.55 19.88
C THR A 48 148.81 32.68 19.27
N ASP A 49 150.09 33.04 19.46
CA ASP A 49 151.22 32.21 19.03
C ASP A 49 151.55 31.08 20.03
N ASN A 50 152.38 30.13 19.60
CA ASN A 50 152.91 29.06 20.45
C ASN A 50 154.38 29.26 20.88
N GLY A 51 154.86 30.50 20.91
CA GLY A 51 156.18 30.87 21.41
C GLY A 51 156.24 30.98 22.93
N ALA A 52 157.44 31.11 23.51
CA ALA A 52 157.58 31.30 24.95
C ALA A 52 156.93 32.63 25.38
N GLY A 53 155.81 32.53 26.12
CA GLY A 53 155.01 33.67 26.59
C GLY A 53 153.60 33.76 25.99
N ASN A 54 153.27 32.97 24.95
CA ASN A 54 151.96 32.93 24.27
C ASN A 54 151.33 34.32 24.07
N LEU A 55 152.00 35.17 23.30
CA LEU A 55 151.50 36.52 23.07
C LEU A 55 150.24 36.45 22.19
N SER A 56 149.21 37.22 22.55
CA SER A 56 147.97 37.32 21.78
C SER A 56 147.74 38.72 21.23
N ALA A 57 147.03 38.78 20.11
CA ALA A 57 146.51 40.02 19.54
C ALA A 57 145.02 39.82 19.20
N THR A 58 144.24 40.87 19.35
CA THR A 58 142.80 40.86 19.01
C THR A 58 142.52 41.76 17.82
N ALA A 59 141.61 41.34 16.95
CA ALA A 59 141.07 42.15 15.87
C ALA A 59 139.54 42.06 15.88
N GLN A 60 138.89 43.14 15.42
CA GLN A 60 137.47 43.10 15.12
C GLN A 60 137.26 42.67 13.67
N ILE A 61 136.46 41.63 13.49
CA ILE A 61 135.95 41.20 12.19
C ILE A 61 134.49 41.61 12.16
N ILE A 62 134.16 42.54 11.27
CA ILE A 62 132.78 42.93 11.01
C ILE A 62 132.28 42.05 9.87
N VAL A 63 131.28 41.23 10.16
CA VAL A 63 130.53 40.47 9.16
C VAL A 63 129.25 41.23 8.92
N ASN A 64 129.17 41.91 7.78
CA ASN A 64 127.90 42.47 7.31
C ASN A 64 127.18 41.37 6.55
N LEU A 65 125.94 41.09 6.92
CA LEU A 65 125.07 40.26 6.11
C LEU A 65 124.60 41.08 4.91
N GLU A 66 124.52 40.42 3.76
CA GLU A 66 123.84 40.96 2.59
C GLU A 66 122.39 40.48 2.67
N ASP A 67 121.47 41.42 2.52
CA ASP A 67 120.04 41.16 2.47
C ASP A 67 119.69 40.31 1.25
N VAL A 68 118.78 39.36 1.42
CA VAL A 68 118.28 38.51 0.35
C VAL A 68 116.77 38.49 0.44
N ASN A 69 116.11 38.82 -0.66
CA ASN A 69 114.66 38.79 -0.75
C ASN A 69 114.10 37.41 -0.34
N GLU A 70 113.16 37.40 0.59
CA GLU A 70 112.43 36.21 1.04
C GLU A 70 111.01 36.15 0.48
N ASP A 71 110.41 34.95 0.47
CA ASP A 71 109.04 34.79 -0.02
C ASP A 71 108.06 35.51 0.92
N PRO A 72 107.04 36.21 0.39
CA PRO A 72 105.94 36.71 1.21
C PRO A 72 105.16 35.54 1.85
N ILE A 73 104.48 35.81 2.96
CA ILE A 73 103.72 34.84 3.74
C ILE A 73 102.22 35.18 3.67
N ILE A 74 101.44 34.28 3.10
CA ILE A 74 99.98 34.35 3.08
C ILE A 74 99.38 33.04 3.61
N ALA A 75 98.37 33.15 4.47
CA ALA A 75 97.61 32.02 4.99
C ALA A 75 96.22 31.95 4.32
N ASN A 76 95.61 30.76 4.35
CA ASN A 76 94.21 30.62 3.98
C ASN A 76 93.33 31.51 4.87
N GLN A 77 92.34 32.14 4.29
CA GLN A 77 91.40 33.05 4.96
C GLN A 77 89.98 32.70 4.54
N GLU A 78 89.03 32.96 5.42
CA GLU A 78 87.61 32.72 5.18
C GLU A 78 86.84 34.02 5.36
N PHE A 79 85.92 34.29 4.46
CA PHE A 79 84.96 35.39 4.53
C PHE A 79 83.54 34.84 4.34
N GLU A 80 82.58 35.58 4.87
CA GLU A 80 81.15 35.32 4.70
C GLU A 80 80.51 36.57 4.10
N ILE A 81 79.59 36.37 3.18
CA ILE A 81 78.79 37.44 2.60
C ILE A 81 77.42 36.91 2.21
N ASP A 82 76.39 37.73 2.39
CA ASP A 82 75.05 37.38 1.97
C ASP A 82 74.99 37.29 0.45
N GLU A 83 74.28 36.30 -0.08
CA GLU A 83 73.95 36.25 -1.50
C GLU A 83 73.12 37.48 -1.92
N ASN A 84 72.94 37.68 -3.23
CA ASN A 84 72.22 38.85 -3.77
C ASN A 84 72.79 40.23 -3.35
N SER A 85 73.96 40.25 -2.70
CA SER A 85 74.66 41.47 -2.32
C SER A 85 75.04 42.28 -3.56
N PRO A 86 74.81 43.61 -3.57
CA PRO A 86 75.03 44.42 -4.76
C PRO A 86 76.51 44.51 -5.13
N SER A 87 76.81 44.72 -6.42
CA SER A 87 78.18 44.96 -6.89
C SER A 87 78.86 46.09 -6.12
N ASN A 88 80.17 45.94 -5.93
CA ASN A 88 81.07 46.77 -5.11
C ASN A 88 80.92 46.60 -3.59
N THR A 89 80.07 45.69 -3.11
CA THR A 89 80.06 45.33 -1.69
C THR A 89 81.41 44.73 -1.30
N VAL A 90 82.00 45.21 -0.21
CA VAL A 90 83.28 44.72 0.29
C VAL A 90 83.05 43.42 1.05
N VAL A 91 83.70 42.35 0.60
CA VAL A 91 83.67 41.01 1.21
C VAL A 91 84.63 40.94 2.38
N GLY A 92 85.81 41.52 2.21
CA GLY A 92 86.86 41.51 3.23
C GLY A 92 88.18 42.06 2.72
N GLN A 93 89.22 41.94 3.53
CA GLN A 93 90.57 42.34 3.17
C GLN A 93 91.50 41.13 3.31
N VAL A 94 92.06 40.68 2.19
CA VAL A 94 93.07 39.61 2.15
C VAL A 94 94.36 40.15 2.74
N VAL A 95 94.85 39.53 3.81
CA VAL A 95 96.08 39.94 4.49
C VAL A 95 97.24 38.98 4.19
N ALA A 96 98.43 39.54 4.03
CA ALA A 96 99.70 38.83 3.88
C ALA A 96 100.81 39.65 4.56
N LEU A 97 101.95 39.02 4.83
CA LEU A 97 103.11 39.62 5.47
C LEU A 97 104.36 39.38 4.63
N ASP A 98 105.29 40.31 4.66
CA ASP A 98 106.60 40.18 4.03
C ASP A 98 107.68 40.19 5.12
N PRO A 99 108.59 39.20 5.19
CA PRO A 99 109.75 39.26 6.08
C PRO A 99 110.64 40.49 5.82
N ASP A 100 110.75 40.93 4.57
CA ASP A 100 111.63 42.02 4.13
C ASP A 100 111.06 43.41 4.46
N ILE A 101 111.78 44.17 5.30
CA ILE A 101 111.32 45.50 5.74
C ILE A 101 111.34 46.51 4.58
N GLY A 102 110.19 47.11 4.31
CA GLY A 102 110.04 48.20 3.34
C GLY A 102 109.66 47.75 1.94
N GLN A 103 109.47 46.44 1.74
CA GLN A 103 108.85 45.90 0.54
C GLN A 103 107.33 46.08 0.56
N SER A 104 106.73 46.16 -0.63
CA SER A 104 105.29 46.32 -0.81
C SER A 104 104.71 45.08 -1.49
N LEU A 105 103.57 44.62 -0.99
CA LEU A 105 102.88 43.46 -1.52
C LEU A 105 101.88 43.86 -2.61
N SER A 106 101.79 43.02 -3.65
CA SER A 106 100.77 43.10 -4.67
C SER A 106 99.92 41.84 -4.74
N PHE A 107 98.60 41.99 -4.67
CA PHE A 107 97.64 40.88 -4.63
C PHE A 107 96.98 40.64 -5.99
N SER A 108 96.78 39.37 -6.35
CA SER A 108 96.01 39.00 -7.55
C SER A 108 95.29 37.67 -7.38
N ILE A 109 94.09 37.55 -7.95
CA ILE A 109 93.38 36.27 -8.02
C ILE A 109 93.90 35.50 -9.24
N ILE A 110 94.45 34.31 -9.01
CA ILE A 110 95.06 33.49 -10.07
C ILE A 110 94.12 32.38 -10.57
N SER A 111 93.16 31.92 -9.76
CA SER A 111 92.11 30.99 -10.17
C SER A 111 90.92 30.99 -9.19
N GLY A 112 89.81 30.38 -9.58
CA GLY A 112 88.63 30.21 -8.71
C GLY A 112 87.60 31.35 -8.78
N ASN A 113 87.92 32.44 -9.48
CA ASN A 113 87.00 33.56 -9.70
C ASN A 113 86.01 33.27 -10.86
N THR A 114 85.09 32.33 -10.65
CA THR A 114 84.03 32.00 -11.60
C THR A 114 83.15 33.21 -11.89
N SER A 115 82.68 33.35 -13.14
CA SER A 115 81.84 34.47 -13.60
C SER A 115 82.38 35.88 -13.34
N ASN A 116 83.69 36.01 -13.06
CA ASN A 116 84.31 37.23 -12.55
C ASN A 116 83.55 37.79 -11.33
N ALA A 117 83.17 36.91 -10.39
CA ALA A 117 82.41 37.28 -9.20
C ALA A 117 83.12 38.35 -8.35
N PHE A 118 84.44 38.30 -8.23
CA PHE A 118 85.21 39.17 -7.35
C PHE A 118 86.20 40.07 -8.08
N ALA A 119 86.37 41.28 -7.56
CA ALA A 119 87.51 42.15 -7.78
C ALA A 119 88.41 42.16 -6.53
N LEU A 120 89.73 42.11 -6.73
CA LEU A 120 90.74 42.20 -5.67
C LEU A 120 91.62 43.42 -5.93
N ASP A 121 91.60 44.38 -5.02
CA ASP A 121 92.47 45.55 -5.11
C ASP A 121 93.93 45.14 -4.87
N PRO A 122 94.83 45.37 -5.85
CA PRO A 122 96.17 44.81 -5.81
C PRO A 122 97.08 45.45 -4.76
N ALA A 123 96.74 46.63 -4.22
CA ALA A 123 97.59 47.33 -3.25
C ALA A 123 97.13 47.12 -1.80
N SER A 124 95.82 47.03 -1.59
CA SER A 124 95.21 46.92 -0.26
C SER A 124 94.78 45.50 0.10
N GLY A 125 94.63 44.61 -0.89
CA GLY A 125 94.04 43.28 -0.69
C GLY A 125 92.53 43.31 -0.47
N THR A 126 91.85 44.44 -0.72
CA THR A 126 90.39 44.55 -0.55
C THR A 126 89.69 43.69 -1.61
N LEU A 127 88.90 42.71 -1.15
CA LEU A 127 88.08 41.83 -1.98
C LEU A 127 86.65 42.38 -2.00
N SER A 128 86.10 42.61 -3.20
CA SER A 128 84.74 43.13 -3.39
C SER A 128 83.98 42.37 -4.48
N ILE A 129 82.66 42.43 -4.44
CA ILE A 129 81.80 41.90 -5.51
C ILE A 129 82.00 42.72 -6.78
N ASP A 130 82.28 42.07 -7.91
CA ASP A 130 82.33 42.69 -9.24
C ASP A 130 81.04 42.38 -10.01
N ASN A 131 80.63 41.10 -10.01
CA ASN A 131 79.40 40.62 -10.63
C ASN A 131 78.43 40.06 -9.58
N SER A 132 77.41 40.84 -9.19
CA SER A 132 76.41 40.42 -8.20
C SER A 132 75.55 39.24 -8.65
N GLU A 133 75.32 39.04 -9.96
CA GLU A 133 74.56 37.90 -10.48
C GLU A 133 75.27 36.55 -10.27
N ALA A 134 76.55 36.56 -9.87
CA ALA A 134 77.29 35.35 -9.54
C ALA A 134 77.05 34.89 -8.09
N PHE A 135 76.42 35.71 -7.25
CA PHE A 135 76.20 35.47 -5.82
C PHE A 135 74.79 34.95 -5.60
N ASP A 136 74.61 33.67 -5.94
CA ASP A 136 73.39 32.89 -5.82
C ASP A 136 73.79 31.61 -5.08
N PHE A 137 73.23 31.41 -3.88
CA PHE A 137 73.56 30.34 -2.96
C PHE A 137 73.10 28.99 -3.51
N GLU A 138 71.93 28.93 -4.15
CA GLU A 138 71.30 27.76 -4.73
C GLU A 138 72.17 27.16 -5.85
N SER A 139 72.83 28.02 -6.63
CA SER A 139 73.74 27.57 -7.70
C SER A 139 75.18 27.39 -7.24
N MET A 140 75.71 28.26 -6.37
CA MET A 140 77.11 28.24 -5.96
C MET A 140 77.34 28.85 -4.56
N PRO A 141 77.22 28.05 -3.48
CA PRO A 141 77.26 28.57 -2.11
C PRO A 141 78.68 28.90 -1.60
N VAL A 142 79.73 28.49 -2.31
CA VAL A 142 81.12 28.68 -1.87
C VAL A 142 82.05 28.97 -3.04
N PHE A 143 82.88 30.01 -2.89
CA PHE A 143 83.98 30.32 -3.78
C PHE A 143 85.31 30.01 -3.13
N ASN A 144 86.19 29.31 -3.85
CA ASN A 144 87.56 29.03 -3.42
C ASN A 144 88.54 29.77 -4.33
N LEU A 145 88.91 30.99 -3.94
CA LEU A 145 89.81 31.85 -4.72
C LEU A 145 91.26 31.49 -4.40
N SER A 146 92.04 31.10 -5.40
CA SER A 146 93.49 31.03 -5.23
C SER A 146 94.05 32.44 -5.43
N VAL A 147 94.59 33.01 -4.37
CA VAL A 147 95.15 34.37 -4.38
C VAL A 147 96.66 34.28 -4.25
N GLN A 148 97.35 34.94 -5.18
CA GLN A 148 98.79 35.12 -5.15
C GLN A 148 99.12 36.50 -4.57
N VAL A 149 100.14 36.53 -3.72
CA VAL A 149 100.78 37.75 -3.26
C VAL A 149 102.22 37.79 -3.77
N LEU A 150 102.63 38.94 -4.32
CA LEU A 150 103.94 39.18 -4.91
C LEU A 150 104.63 40.31 -4.14
N ASP A 151 105.89 40.12 -3.75
CA ASP A 151 106.72 41.21 -3.24
C ASP A 151 107.23 42.12 -4.37
N ASN A 152 107.94 43.19 -4.02
CA ASN A 152 108.62 44.06 -4.99
C ASN A 152 110.15 44.02 -4.89
N GLY A 153 110.68 42.98 -4.26
CA GLY A 153 112.09 42.74 -4.04
C GLY A 153 112.79 42.14 -5.25
N ALA A 154 114.06 41.76 -5.07
CA ALA A 154 114.86 41.23 -6.15
C ALA A 154 114.35 39.84 -6.58
N GLY A 155 113.71 39.77 -7.76
CA GLY A 155 113.18 38.53 -8.31
C GLY A 155 111.66 38.39 -8.19
N ASN A 156 110.99 39.33 -7.50
CA ASN A 156 109.54 39.34 -7.26
C ASN A 156 109.04 37.99 -6.75
N LEU A 157 109.41 37.62 -5.53
CA LEU A 157 108.99 36.32 -4.99
C LEU A 157 107.50 36.34 -4.65
N SER A 158 106.90 35.16 -4.59
CA SER A 158 105.45 35.02 -4.48
C SER A 158 105.03 33.84 -3.64
N ALA A 159 103.94 34.01 -2.90
CA ALA A 159 103.24 32.94 -2.23
C ALA A 159 101.76 32.94 -2.63
N SER A 160 101.06 31.84 -2.36
CA SER A 160 99.64 31.71 -2.67
C SER A 160 98.90 30.99 -1.56
N ALA A 161 97.65 31.39 -1.35
CA ALA A 161 96.72 30.75 -0.41
C ALA A 161 95.33 30.61 -1.06
N ILE A 162 94.48 29.81 -0.43
CA ILE A 162 93.08 29.72 -0.78
C ILE A 162 92.29 30.67 0.13
N ILE A 163 91.57 31.59 -0.49
CA ILE A 163 90.61 32.48 0.16
C ILE A 163 89.22 31.92 -0.12
N THR A 164 88.58 31.42 0.93
CA THR A 164 87.23 30.84 0.85
C THR A 164 86.22 31.94 1.13
N VAL A 165 85.24 32.13 0.24
CA VAL A 165 84.08 32.99 0.49
C VAL A 165 82.85 32.11 0.55
N ASN A 166 82.24 32.01 1.72
CA ASN A 166 80.98 31.30 1.91
C ASN A 166 79.83 32.30 1.72
N LEU A 167 78.83 31.91 0.93
CA LEU A 167 77.60 32.66 0.84
C LEU A 167 76.68 32.31 2.00
N ASN A 168 76.04 33.31 2.59
CA ASN A 168 74.89 33.10 3.45
C ASN A 168 73.64 33.09 2.58
N ASP A 169 72.86 32.01 2.73
CA ASP A 169 71.52 31.84 2.18
C ASP A 169 70.58 32.92 2.74
N VAL A 170 69.93 33.67 1.86
CA VAL A 170 69.00 34.76 2.19
C VAL A 170 67.65 34.50 1.54
N ASN A 171 66.63 34.36 2.39
CA ASN A 171 65.23 34.15 1.97
C ASN A 171 64.83 35.00 0.76
N GLU A 172 64.42 34.33 -0.31
CA GLU A 172 63.96 34.92 -1.56
C GLU A 172 62.44 34.79 -1.70
N THR A 173 61.84 35.51 -2.64
CA THR A 173 60.38 35.45 -2.85
C THR A 173 59.99 34.16 -3.58
N PRO A 174 58.90 33.47 -3.17
CA PRO A 174 58.32 32.40 -3.96
C PRO A 174 57.99 32.80 -5.40
N GLU A 175 58.06 31.86 -6.33
CA GLU A 175 57.65 32.01 -7.72
C GLU A 175 56.30 31.32 -7.98
N ILE A 176 55.35 32.06 -8.55
CA ILE A 176 54.07 31.56 -9.03
C ILE A 176 53.68 32.25 -10.34
N ASP A 177 53.28 31.45 -11.33
CA ASP A 177 52.75 31.90 -12.61
C ASP A 177 51.23 31.80 -12.68
N ASP A 178 50.62 32.57 -13.60
CA ASP A 178 49.20 32.47 -13.94
C ASP A 178 48.87 31.05 -14.45
N GLN A 179 47.75 30.48 -13.98
CA GLN A 179 47.32 29.12 -14.33
C GLN A 179 45.84 29.08 -14.72
N ASN A 180 45.47 28.09 -15.53
CA ASN A 180 44.09 27.93 -16.02
C ASN A 180 43.53 26.57 -15.60
N PHE A 181 42.29 26.57 -15.14
CA PHE A 181 41.50 25.38 -14.87
C PHE A 181 40.14 25.50 -15.58
N SER A 182 39.45 24.38 -15.73
CA SER A 182 38.08 24.35 -16.20
C SER A 182 37.29 23.35 -15.37
N ILE A 183 36.03 23.66 -15.09
CA ILE A 183 35.13 22.77 -14.36
C ILE A 183 33.73 22.89 -14.94
N GLU A 184 33.00 21.79 -14.99
CA GLU A 184 31.57 21.82 -15.34
C GLU A 184 30.82 22.60 -14.25
N GLU A 185 29.88 23.44 -14.67
CA GLU A 185 28.94 24.04 -13.72
C GLU A 185 28.16 22.96 -12.96
N ASN A 186 27.53 23.31 -11.84
CA ASN A 186 26.84 22.34 -10.99
C ASN A 186 27.73 21.22 -10.41
N SER A 187 29.05 21.28 -10.60
CA SER A 187 29.99 20.35 -9.97
C SER A 187 29.86 20.41 -8.44
N GLY A 188 29.68 19.25 -7.82
CA GLY A 188 29.42 19.16 -6.39
C GLY A 188 30.54 19.72 -5.51
N ASP A 189 30.19 20.07 -4.27
CA ASP A 189 31.17 20.49 -3.26
C ASP A 189 32.31 19.48 -3.13
N TYR A 190 33.51 19.98 -2.86
CA TYR A 190 34.77 19.23 -2.74
C TYR A 190 35.27 18.60 -4.04
N THR A 191 34.67 18.91 -5.19
CA THR A 191 35.25 18.53 -6.49
C THR A 191 36.60 19.22 -6.66
N ILE A 192 37.64 18.43 -6.93
CA ILE A 192 39.02 18.91 -7.07
C ILE A 192 39.27 19.33 -8.53
N LEU A 193 39.71 20.58 -8.73
CA LEU A 193 40.09 21.11 -10.04
C LEU A 193 41.54 20.74 -10.38
N GLY A 194 42.40 20.75 -9.36
CA GLY A 194 43.82 20.41 -9.48
C GLY A 194 44.62 21.03 -8.35
N THR A 195 45.92 21.17 -8.56
CA THR A 195 46.85 21.74 -7.58
C THR A 195 47.56 22.93 -8.20
N ILE A 196 47.51 24.08 -7.52
CA ILE A 196 48.23 25.29 -7.93
C ILE A 196 49.73 25.03 -7.75
N THR A 197 50.49 25.19 -8.82
CA THR A 197 51.94 25.01 -8.78
C THR A 197 52.64 26.32 -8.48
N ALA A 198 53.53 26.29 -7.48
CA ALA A 198 54.47 27.36 -7.15
C ALA A 198 55.79 26.72 -6.68
N SER A 199 56.88 27.48 -6.72
CA SER A 199 58.20 27.05 -6.27
C SER A 199 58.87 28.10 -5.43
N ASP A 200 59.82 27.68 -4.62
CA ASP A 200 60.71 28.55 -3.86
C ASP A 200 62.15 28.15 -4.22
N PRO A 201 63.02 29.10 -4.58
CA PRO A 201 64.43 28.80 -4.79
C PRO A 201 65.10 28.25 -3.52
N ASP A 202 64.68 28.70 -2.33
CA ASP A 202 65.32 28.37 -1.07
C ASP A 202 65.03 26.93 -0.64
N ALA A 203 66.11 26.17 -0.42
CA ALA A 203 66.00 24.74 -0.16
C ALA A 203 65.32 24.43 1.20
N GLY A 204 64.18 23.74 1.14
CA GLY A 204 63.48 23.21 2.32
C GLY A 204 62.44 24.15 2.92
N GLN A 205 62.14 25.26 2.24
CA GLN A 205 61.01 26.10 2.58
C GLN A 205 59.68 25.46 2.23
N VAL A 206 58.65 25.80 3.01
CA VAL A 206 57.28 25.30 2.83
C VAL A 206 56.40 26.45 2.45
N LEU A 207 55.73 26.30 1.31
CA LEU A 207 54.82 27.29 0.76
C LEU A 207 53.42 27.17 1.36
N SER A 208 52.79 28.32 1.63
CA SER A 208 51.42 28.45 2.06
C SER A 208 50.57 29.17 1.02
N PHE A 209 49.43 28.59 0.65
CA PHE A 209 48.53 29.11 -0.40
C PHE A 209 47.28 29.77 0.21
N SER A 210 46.83 30.88 -0.37
CA SER A 210 45.57 31.52 0.01
C SER A 210 44.91 32.26 -1.14
N ILE A 211 43.57 32.24 -1.17
CA ILE A 211 42.78 33.06 -2.10
C ILE A 211 42.55 34.43 -1.47
N ILE A 212 43.00 35.49 -2.16
CA ILE A 212 42.90 36.86 -1.64
C ILE A 212 41.79 37.69 -2.31
N SER A 213 41.40 37.35 -3.54
CA SER A 213 40.30 38.01 -4.26
C SER A 213 39.79 37.18 -5.44
N GLY A 214 38.66 37.61 -6.04
CA GLY A 214 38.10 37.00 -7.26
C GLY A 214 37.21 35.78 -7.04
N ASN A 215 37.02 35.38 -5.77
CA ASN A 215 36.23 34.21 -5.39
C ASN A 215 34.77 34.58 -5.08
N ASN A 216 34.02 34.93 -6.13
CA ASN A 216 32.60 35.25 -6.01
C ASN A 216 31.85 34.13 -5.26
N ASP A 217 31.00 34.53 -4.31
CA ASP A 217 30.19 33.64 -3.46
C ASP A 217 30.95 32.49 -2.76
N ASN A 218 32.27 32.66 -2.59
CA ASN A 218 33.20 31.66 -2.06
C ASN A 218 33.11 30.33 -2.83
N ALA A 219 32.99 30.39 -4.15
CA ALA A 219 32.88 29.23 -5.04
C ALA A 219 34.01 28.20 -4.82
N PHE A 220 35.24 28.67 -4.56
CA PHE A 220 36.43 27.83 -4.46
C PHE A 220 37.13 27.94 -3.11
N THR A 221 37.89 26.90 -2.76
CA THR A 221 38.85 26.90 -1.66
C THR A 221 40.18 26.34 -2.12
N VAL A 222 41.27 26.78 -1.49
CA VAL A 222 42.61 26.24 -1.71
C VAL A 222 43.13 25.65 -0.40
N ASP A 223 43.63 24.41 -0.44
CA ASP A 223 44.34 23.84 0.70
C ASP A 223 45.66 24.61 0.89
N PRO A 224 45.87 25.22 2.08
CA PRO A 224 47.00 26.11 2.28
C PRO A 224 48.34 25.38 2.26
N SER A 225 48.39 24.07 2.47
CA SER A 225 49.66 23.32 2.55
C SER A 225 50.04 22.61 1.26
N THR A 226 49.05 22.30 0.42
CA THR A 226 49.25 21.50 -0.80
C THR A 226 48.98 22.29 -2.07
N GLY A 227 48.24 23.40 -1.99
CA GLY A 227 47.78 24.15 -3.16
C GLY A 227 46.59 23.48 -3.88
N GLU A 228 45.97 22.45 -3.30
CA GLU A 228 44.80 21.79 -3.91
C GLU A 228 43.62 22.75 -4.00
N LEU A 229 43.18 23.04 -5.22
CA LEU A 229 42.05 23.90 -5.55
C LEU A 229 40.80 23.04 -5.72
N SER A 230 39.76 23.32 -4.95
CA SER A 230 38.50 22.58 -4.97
C SER A 230 37.28 23.48 -4.83
N VAL A 231 36.11 22.94 -5.20
CA VAL A 231 34.81 23.60 -5.04
C VAL A 231 34.45 23.67 -3.57
N SER A 232 34.16 24.87 -3.07
CA SER A 232 33.66 25.11 -1.71
C SER A 232 32.17 25.43 -1.66
N ASN A 233 31.60 25.94 -2.76
CA ASN A 233 30.19 26.27 -2.86
C ASN A 233 29.69 25.98 -4.28
N SER A 234 29.18 24.77 -4.49
CA SER A 234 28.66 24.32 -5.79
C SER A 234 27.54 25.21 -6.34
N THR A 235 26.72 25.84 -5.49
CA THR A 235 25.64 26.74 -5.97
C THR A 235 26.16 28.06 -6.54
N ALA A 236 27.45 28.35 -6.39
CA ALA A 236 28.09 29.49 -7.03
C ALA A 236 28.64 29.15 -8.42
N LEU A 237 28.69 27.87 -8.78
CA LEU A 237 29.10 27.40 -10.10
C LEU A 237 27.89 27.39 -11.03
N ASP A 238 27.48 28.59 -11.40
CA ASP A 238 26.37 28.88 -12.31
C ASP A 238 26.99 29.61 -13.51
N TYR A 239 26.96 28.97 -14.68
CA TYR A 239 27.59 29.49 -15.89
C TYR A 239 26.89 30.77 -16.38
N GLU A 240 25.56 30.81 -16.30
CA GLU A 240 24.71 31.94 -16.70
C GLU A 240 25.03 33.20 -15.89
N THR A 241 25.44 33.04 -14.63
CA THR A 241 25.83 34.14 -13.75
C THR A 241 27.33 34.47 -13.82
N TYR A 242 28.20 33.45 -13.71
CA TYR A 242 29.65 33.61 -13.61
C TYR A 242 30.41 32.60 -14.49
N PRO A 243 30.48 32.80 -15.82
CA PRO A 243 31.13 31.83 -16.73
C PRO A 243 32.66 31.76 -16.56
N LEU A 244 33.26 32.73 -15.86
CA LEU A 244 34.70 32.80 -15.61
C LEU A 244 34.98 33.37 -14.23
N PHE A 245 35.77 32.63 -13.44
CA PHE A 245 36.37 33.13 -12.21
C PHE A 245 37.83 33.47 -12.46
N THR A 246 38.30 34.59 -11.89
CA THR A 246 39.72 34.97 -11.91
C THR A 246 40.16 35.18 -10.47
N LEU A 247 40.66 34.12 -9.85
CA LEU A 247 41.13 34.14 -8.47
C LEU A 247 42.51 34.76 -8.41
N THR A 248 42.75 35.67 -7.49
CA THR A 248 44.13 36.06 -7.15
C THR A 248 44.59 35.18 -6.00
N ILE A 249 45.64 34.39 -6.23
CA ILE A 249 46.26 33.52 -5.24
C ILE A 249 47.52 34.19 -4.72
N MET A 250 47.71 34.15 -3.41
CA MET A 250 48.96 34.51 -2.75
C MET A 250 49.66 33.24 -2.27
N VAL A 251 50.95 33.15 -2.57
CA VAL A 251 51.85 32.12 -2.07
C VAL A 251 52.87 32.79 -1.15
N GLU A 252 53.00 32.28 0.06
CA GLU A 252 53.88 32.81 1.11
C GLU A 252 54.86 31.71 1.56
N ASP A 253 56.13 32.05 1.71
CA ASP A 253 57.15 31.15 2.24
C ASP A 253 57.09 31.06 3.78
N ASN A 254 57.98 30.27 4.37
CA ASN A 254 58.12 30.16 5.82
C ASN A 254 59.49 30.65 6.33
N GLY A 255 60.13 31.55 5.59
CA GLY A 255 61.38 32.20 5.94
C GLY A 255 61.29 33.01 7.23
N THR A 256 62.45 33.44 7.75
CA THR A 256 62.52 34.22 9.00
C THR A 256 61.77 35.56 8.92
N VAL A 257 61.72 36.13 7.73
CA VAL A 257 60.82 37.20 7.31
C VAL A 257 60.07 36.65 6.11
N SER A 258 58.78 36.35 6.25
CA SER A 258 58.04 35.72 5.18
C SER A 258 57.92 36.64 3.97
N LEU A 259 58.24 36.13 2.80
CA LEU A 259 58.02 36.78 1.52
C LEU A 259 56.88 36.10 0.78
N SER A 260 56.27 36.83 -0.15
CA SER A 260 55.11 36.34 -0.88
C SER A 260 55.07 36.88 -2.30
N SER A 261 54.41 36.10 -3.16
CA SER A 261 54.10 36.44 -4.54
C SER A 261 52.64 36.11 -4.86
N GLN A 262 52.15 36.65 -5.98
CA GLN A 262 50.76 36.53 -6.37
C GLN A 262 50.63 36.25 -7.87
N ALA A 263 49.65 35.43 -8.24
CA ALA A 263 49.26 35.17 -9.61
C ALA A 263 47.74 35.07 -9.75
N ASN A 264 47.26 35.20 -10.99
CA ASN A 264 45.85 34.98 -11.32
C ASN A 264 45.62 33.54 -11.77
N ILE A 265 44.62 32.92 -11.17
CA ILE A 265 44.12 31.60 -11.54
C ILE A 265 42.77 31.77 -12.21
N SER A 266 42.72 31.52 -13.52
CA SER A 266 41.48 31.59 -14.30
C SER A 266 40.78 30.24 -14.31
N ILE A 267 39.51 30.22 -13.95
CA ILE A 267 38.68 29.02 -13.92
C ILE A 267 37.49 29.25 -14.85
N GLU A 268 37.48 28.57 -15.99
CA GLU A 268 36.39 28.60 -16.96
C GLU A 268 35.31 27.60 -16.54
N LEU A 269 34.06 28.07 -16.43
CA LEU A 269 32.93 27.16 -16.26
C LEU A 269 32.53 26.61 -17.62
N ILE A 270 32.28 25.31 -17.66
CA ILE A 270 31.72 24.62 -18.82
C ILE A 270 30.21 24.53 -18.59
N ASP A 271 29.47 25.20 -19.48
CA ASP A 271 28.00 25.18 -19.57
C ASP A 271 27.48 23.73 -19.69
N ILE A 272 26.53 23.38 -18.83
CA ILE A 272 25.84 22.10 -18.80
C ILE A 272 24.33 22.34 -18.83
N ASN A 273 23.69 21.78 -19.85
CA ASN A 273 22.24 21.83 -20.02
C ASN A 273 21.45 21.58 -18.74
N GLU A 274 20.71 22.58 -18.30
CA GLU A 274 19.83 22.52 -17.14
C GLU A 274 18.39 22.18 -17.55
N SER A 275 17.57 21.76 -16.59
CA SER A 275 16.16 21.48 -16.91
C SER A 275 15.39 22.80 -17.03
N PRO A 276 14.44 22.90 -18.00
CA PRO A 276 13.51 24.01 -18.01
C PRO A 276 12.69 24.02 -16.70
N ILE A 277 12.09 25.16 -16.39
CA ILE A 277 11.34 25.40 -15.17
C ILE A 277 9.91 25.79 -15.55
N ILE A 278 8.94 25.08 -14.99
CA ILE A 278 7.52 25.44 -15.05
C ILE A 278 6.89 25.39 -13.65
N GLN A 279 5.95 26.28 -13.38
CA GLN A 279 5.19 26.30 -12.12
C GLN A 279 3.71 26.08 -12.38
N ASN A 280 3.01 25.61 -11.35
CA ASN A 280 1.55 25.50 -11.37
C ASN A 280 0.92 26.86 -11.66
N GLN A 281 -0.04 26.87 -12.57
CA GLN A 281 -0.76 28.06 -13.01
C GLN A 281 -2.25 27.76 -13.03
N SER A 282 -3.07 28.80 -12.91
CA SER A 282 -4.52 28.68 -12.88
C SER A 282 -5.15 29.66 -13.86
N PHE A 283 -6.11 29.18 -14.62
CA PHE A 283 -6.90 29.95 -15.57
C PHE A 283 -8.38 29.66 -15.35
N SER A 284 -9.24 30.52 -15.90
CA SER A 284 -10.67 30.30 -15.91
C SER A 284 -11.22 30.52 -17.31
N VAL A 285 -12.19 29.70 -17.71
CA VAL A 285 -12.95 29.89 -18.94
C VAL A 285 -14.43 29.68 -18.64
N GLU A 286 -15.30 30.46 -19.27
CA GLU A 286 -16.73 30.24 -19.18
C GLU A 286 -17.09 28.88 -19.79
N GLU A 287 -18.09 28.21 -19.23
CA GLU A 287 -18.71 27.08 -19.91
C GLU A 287 -19.34 27.53 -21.24
N ASN A 288 -19.61 26.59 -22.14
CA ASN A 288 -20.12 26.87 -23.48
C ASN A 288 -19.21 27.80 -24.33
N ALA A 289 -17.98 28.07 -23.88
CA ALA A 289 -17.04 28.90 -24.63
C ALA A 289 -16.75 28.29 -26.01
N SER A 290 -16.83 29.12 -27.05
CA SER A 290 -16.63 28.66 -28.44
C SER A 290 -15.21 28.14 -28.68
N ASN A 291 -15.07 27.16 -29.57
CA ASN A 291 -13.75 26.69 -30.02
C ASN A 291 -12.90 27.86 -30.53
N GLY A 292 -11.64 27.91 -30.11
CA GLY A 292 -10.68 28.98 -30.37
C GLY A 292 -10.67 30.09 -29.32
N THR A 293 -11.52 30.04 -28.30
CA THR A 293 -11.43 30.96 -27.15
C THR A 293 -10.08 30.79 -26.45
N ILE A 294 -9.37 31.90 -26.23
CA ILE A 294 -8.08 31.90 -25.50
C ILE A 294 -8.39 31.81 -24.00
N VAL A 295 -7.89 30.75 -23.37
CA VAL A 295 -7.99 30.52 -21.93
C VAL A 295 -6.87 31.26 -21.20
N GLY A 296 -5.66 31.24 -21.77
CA GLY A 296 -4.50 31.91 -21.21
C GLY A 296 -3.21 31.53 -21.94
N THR A 297 -2.08 31.94 -21.36
CA THR A 297 -0.75 31.57 -21.84
C THR A 297 0.03 30.96 -20.69
N ILE A 298 0.36 29.68 -20.81
CA ILE A 298 1.21 28.96 -19.87
C ILE A 298 2.63 29.47 -20.03
N VAL A 299 3.25 29.91 -18.93
CA VAL A 299 4.63 30.39 -18.93
C VAL A 299 5.57 29.36 -18.32
N GLY A 300 6.74 29.22 -18.92
CA GLY A 300 7.90 28.49 -18.42
C GLY A 300 9.17 29.23 -18.83
N SER A 301 10.31 28.82 -18.30
CA SER A 301 11.62 29.39 -18.64
C SER A 301 12.69 28.32 -18.68
N ASP A 302 13.73 28.54 -19.44
CA ASP A 302 14.95 27.73 -19.36
C ASP A 302 16.04 28.55 -18.65
N PRO A 303 16.78 27.98 -17.68
CA PRO A 303 17.96 28.62 -17.12
C PRO A 303 19.00 28.96 -18.21
N ASP A 304 19.20 28.05 -19.16
CA ASP A 304 20.28 28.14 -20.14
C ASP A 304 20.00 29.25 -21.18
N ILE A 305 20.94 30.19 -21.31
CA ILE A 305 20.75 31.36 -22.16
C ILE A 305 20.65 30.95 -23.63
N GLY A 306 19.50 31.27 -24.25
CA GLY A 306 19.25 31.07 -25.67
C GLY A 306 18.63 29.72 -26.03
N GLN A 307 18.33 28.89 -25.03
CA GLN A 307 17.49 27.72 -25.21
C GLN A 307 16.02 28.09 -25.44
N THR A 308 15.34 27.27 -26.22
CA THR A 308 13.91 27.41 -26.51
C THR A 308 13.16 26.26 -25.89
N ILE A 309 12.07 26.56 -25.19
CA ILE A 309 11.21 25.54 -24.57
C ILE A 309 9.98 25.25 -25.43
N TYR A 310 9.52 24.02 -25.36
CA TYR A 310 8.32 23.51 -26.04
C TYR A 310 7.31 22.98 -25.03
N PHE A 311 6.04 23.30 -25.23
CA PHE A 311 4.95 22.96 -24.31
C PHE A 311 4.13 21.79 -24.82
N SER A 312 3.75 20.86 -23.95
CA SER A 312 2.82 19.78 -24.29
C SER A 312 1.92 19.40 -23.13
N ILE A 313 0.67 19.00 -23.43
CA ILE A 313 -0.22 18.44 -22.41
C ILE A 313 0.00 16.93 -22.35
N ILE A 314 0.39 16.44 -21.17
CA ILE A 314 0.67 15.03 -20.91
C ILE A 314 -0.60 14.29 -20.49
N SER A 315 -1.43 14.91 -19.64
CA SER A 315 -2.68 14.29 -19.15
C SER A 315 -3.69 15.33 -18.63
N GLY A 316 -4.88 14.87 -18.25
CA GLY A 316 -5.94 15.72 -17.68
C GLY A 316 -6.82 16.46 -18.70
N ASN A 317 -6.48 16.42 -19.99
CA ASN A 317 -7.26 17.04 -21.07
C ASN A 317 -8.36 16.10 -21.58
N TYR A 318 -9.40 15.89 -20.77
CA TYR A 318 -10.52 15.03 -21.12
C TYR A 318 -11.20 15.47 -22.42
N ASP A 319 -11.52 14.51 -23.28
CA ASP A 319 -12.16 14.71 -24.59
C ASP A 319 -11.53 15.79 -25.49
N ASN A 320 -10.24 16.07 -25.26
CA ASN A 320 -9.49 17.12 -25.93
C ASN A 320 -10.17 18.50 -25.80
N ALA A 321 -10.64 18.84 -24.60
CA ALA A 321 -11.22 20.15 -24.28
C ALA A 321 -10.33 21.32 -24.72
N PHE A 322 -9.01 21.21 -24.52
CA PHE A 322 -8.04 22.27 -24.79
C PHE A 322 -6.99 21.88 -25.84
N GLN A 323 -6.46 22.90 -26.52
CA GLN A 323 -5.28 22.84 -27.36
C GLN A 323 -4.22 23.78 -26.81
N LEU A 324 -3.00 23.26 -26.62
CA LEU A 324 -1.83 24.03 -26.20
C LEU A 324 -0.90 24.25 -27.40
N ASN A 325 -0.53 25.51 -27.65
CA ASN A 325 0.45 25.85 -28.66
C ASN A 325 1.86 25.57 -28.12
N GLU A 326 2.52 24.61 -28.78
CA GLU A 326 3.84 24.10 -28.41
C GLU A 326 4.93 25.17 -28.32
N ASN A 327 4.85 26.26 -29.09
CA ASN A 327 5.96 27.22 -29.20
C ASN A 327 5.80 28.46 -28.31
N ASN A 328 4.60 28.73 -27.81
CA ASN A 328 4.32 29.97 -27.07
C ASN A 328 3.45 29.76 -25.82
N GLY A 329 3.03 28.53 -25.53
CA GLY A 329 2.24 28.20 -24.34
C GLY A 329 0.78 28.69 -24.39
N GLU A 330 0.28 29.19 -25.52
CA GLU A 330 -1.12 29.64 -25.63
C GLU A 330 -2.08 28.47 -25.51
N LEU A 331 -2.93 28.50 -24.47
CA LEU A 331 -3.96 27.51 -24.20
C LEU A 331 -5.30 28.02 -24.75
N THR A 332 -5.92 27.24 -25.62
CA THR A 332 -7.19 27.58 -26.28
C THR A 332 -8.20 26.46 -26.13
N VAL A 333 -9.49 26.79 -26.19
CA VAL A 333 -10.58 25.81 -26.23
C VAL A 333 -10.56 25.11 -27.59
N LEU A 334 -10.40 23.79 -27.60
CA LEU A 334 -10.48 22.97 -28.80
C LEU A 334 -11.87 22.36 -28.98
N ASN A 335 -12.49 21.95 -27.87
CA ASN A 335 -13.82 21.37 -27.84
C ASN A 335 -14.66 22.06 -26.73
N GLY A 336 -15.47 23.03 -27.12
CA GLY A 336 -16.35 23.77 -26.21
C GLY A 336 -17.53 22.94 -25.70
N ASP A 337 -17.95 21.91 -26.44
CA ASP A 337 -19.11 21.08 -26.08
C ASP A 337 -18.89 20.26 -24.78
N VAL A 338 -17.63 20.13 -24.34
CA VAL A 338 -17.26 19.44 -23.09
C VAL A 338 -17.00 20.41 -21.94
N LEU A 339 -17.03 21.72 -22.19
CA LEU A 339 -16.99 22.75 -21.16
C LEU A 339 -18.42 22.98 -20.67
N ASN A 340 -18.87 22.11 -19.77
CA ASN A 340 -20.14 22.23 -19.08
C ASN A 340 -19.87 22.14 -17.57
N PHE A 341 -20.26 23.17 -16.84
CA PHE A 341 -19.92 23.31 -15.43
C PHE A 341 -20.59 22.24 -14.56
N GLU A 342 -21.82 21.85 -14.89
CA GLU A 342 -22.65 20.89 -14.15
C GLU A 342 -22.04 19.48 -14.18
N THR A 343 -21.25 19.17 -15.21
CA THR A 343 -20.57 17.89 -15.39
C THR A 343 -19.10 17.94 -15.01
N ILE A 344 -18.36 18.97 -15.46
CA ILE A 344 -16.93 19.15 -15.21
C ILE A 344 -16.66 20.63 -14.91
N SER A 345 -16.57 20.96 -13.63
CA SER A 345 -16.27 22.32 -13.17
C SER A 345 -14.78 22.67 -13.18
N GLN A 346 -13.88 21.70 -13.39
CA GLN A 346 -12.44 21.93 -13.37
C GLN A 346 -11.68 20.89 -14.19
N PHE A 347 -10.67 21.35 -14.92
CA PHE A 347 -9.65 20.51 -15.56
C PHE A 347 -8.30 20.71 -14.87
N LEU A 348 -7.63 19.60 -14.54
CA LEU A 348 -6.28 19.58 -13.99
C LEU A 348 -5.35 19.02 -15.06
N LEU A 349 -4.73 19.91 -15.85
CA LEU A 349 -3.87 19.54 -16.96
C LEU A 349 -2.44 19.34 -16.46
N LEU A 350 -1.86 18.15 -16.64
CA LEU A 350 -0.42 17.97 -16.44
C LEU A 350 0.30 18.44 -17.71
N VAL A 351 1.07 19.52 -17.61
CA VAL A 351 1.78 20.14 -18.74
C VAL A 351 3.27 19.98 -18.55
N GLN A 352 3.95 19.58 -19.62
CA GLN A 352 5.40 19.43 -19.69
C GLN A 352 6.00 20.55 -20.53
N VAL A 353 7.12 21.09 -20.06
CA VAL A 353 8.05 21.90 -20.86
C VAL A 353 9.31 21.09 -21.14
N VAL A 354 9.78 21.15 -22.38
CA VAL A 354 10.99 20.46 -22.85
C VAL A 354 11.90 21.47 -23.52
N ASP A 355 13.18 21.44 -23.19
CA ASP A 355 14.20 22.27 -23.84
C ASP A 355 14.51 21.78 -25.28
N ASN A 356 15.33 22.52 -26.02
CA ASN A 356 15.69 22.17 -27.40
C ASN A 356 17.09 21.56 -27.53
N ALA A 357 17.69 21.09 -26.45
CA ALA A 357 19.03 20.53 -26.46
C ALA A 357 19.08 19.12 -27.05
N THR A 358 20.30 18.66 -27.36
CA THR A 358 20.51 17.34 -27.99
C THR A 358 20.13 16.19 -27.04
N SER A 359 20.38 16.39 -25.74
CA SER A 359 19.93 15.51 -24.66
C SER A 359 18.89 16.27 -23.85
N SER A 360 17.70 16.45 -24.43
CA SER A 360 16.71 17.36 -23.87
C SER A 360 16.26 16.97 -22.47
N LEU A 361 16.14 17.97 -21.59
CA LEU A 361 15.56 17.85 -20.27
C LEU A 361 14.15 18.44 -20.26
N SER A 362 13.41 18.15 -19.19
CA SER A 362 12.00 18.50 -19.07
C SER A 362 11.59 18.73 -17.64
N ASP A 363 10.58 19.58 -17.45
CA ASP A 363 9.89 19.79 -16.18
C ASP A 363 8.38 19.81 -16.39
N GLU A 364 7.63 19.52 -15.32
CA GLU A 364 6.18 19.31 -15.38
C GLU A 364 5.46 20.09 -14.27
N ALA A 365 4.32 20.68 -14.62
CA ALA A 365 3.44 21.37 -13.67
C ALA A 365 1.97 21.04 -13.89
N GLU A 366 1.18 21.17 -12.84
CA GLU A 366 -0.27 21.08 -12.91
C GLU A 366 -0.87 22.46 -13.24
N ILE A 367 -1.60 22.53 -14.34
CA ILE A 367 -2.28 23.71 -14.83
C ILE A 367 -3.77 23.52 -14.60
N THR A 368 -4.33 24.30 -13.69
CA THR A 368 -5.74 24.27 -13.35
C THR A 368 -6.53 25.16 -14.30
N VAL A 369 -7.59 24.63 -14.91
CA VAL A 369 -8.57 25.43 -15.67
C VAL A 369 -9.92 25.27 -14.99
N ASP A 370 -10.36 26.33 -14.31
CA ASP A 370 -11.67 26.40 -13.68
C ASP A 370 -12.73 26.77 -14.74
N ILE A 371 -13.81 26.00 -14.79
CA ILE A 371 -14.96 26.32 -15.63
C ILE A 371 -15.86 27.25 -14.83
N SER A 372 -16.22 28.38 -15.43
CA SER A 372 -17.14 29.34 -14.81
C SER A 372 -18.56 29.06 -15.29
N ASP A 373 -19.42 28.79 -14.32
CA ASP A 373 -20.87 28.59 -14.44
C ASP A 373 -21.54 29.80 -15.14
N LEU A 374 -22.32 29.53 -16.17
CA LEU A 374 -23.17 30.49 -16.87
C LEU A 374 -24.63 30.04 -16.80
N ASN A 375 -25.49 30.98 -16.41
CA ASN A 375 -26.93 30.71 -16.30
C ASN A 375 -27.52 30.11 -17.59
N GLU A 376 -28.10 28.91 -17.49
CA GLU A 376 -28.78 28.19 -18.55
C GLU A 376 -30.31 28.26 -18.38
N PRO A 377 -31.11 28.23 -19.47
CA PRO A 377 -32.56 28.26 -19.36
C PRO A 377 -33.10 26.95 -18.76
N PRO A 378 -34.19 27.02 -17.96
CA PRO A 378 -34.84 25.83 -17.44
C PRO A 378 -35.44 25.00 -18.57
N HIS A 379 -35.31 23.69 -18.45
CA HIS A 379 -35.83 22.72 -19.38
C HIS A 379 -37.24 22.25 -18.96
N VAL A 380 -38.19 22.40 -19.88
CA VAL A 380 -39.59 21.99 -19.71
C VAL A 380 -40.08 21.35 -21.01
N GLU A 381 -40.64 20.15 -20.92
CA GLU A 381 -41.17 19.39 -22.06
C GLU A 381 -42.70 19.48 -22.14
N ASP A 382 -43.25 19.17 -23.32
CA ASP A 382 -44.69 19.10 -23.55
C ASP A 382 -45.37 18.05 -22.66
N GLN A 383 -46.51 18.40 -22.07
CA GLN A 383 -47.21 17.58 -21.07
C GLN A 383 -48.71 17.47 -21.38
N ASN A 384 -49.33 16.36 -20.98
CA ASN A 384 -50.78 16.17 -21.13
C ASN A 384 -51.43 15.79 -19.80
N PHE A 385 -52.54 16.45 -19.49
CA PHE A 385 -53.40 16.17 -18.35
C PHE A 385 -54.84 16.01 -18.83
N SER A 386 -55.73 15.54 -17.94
CA SER A 386 -57.15 15.43 -18.24
C SER A 386 -57.99 15.88 -17.05
N ILE A 387 -59.13 16.49 -17.32
CA ILE A 387 -60.08 16.95 -16.30
C ILE A 387 -61.52 16.56 -16.68
N ALA A 388 -62.31 16.10 -15.72
CA ALA A 388 -63.70 15.76 -15.97
C ALA A 388 -64.55 17.01 -16.14
N MET A 389 -65.45 17.04 -17.12
CA MET A 389 -66.42 18.12 -17.29
C MET A 389 -67.24 18.35 -16.01
N GLY A 390 -67.48 19.62 -15.67
CA GLY A 390 -68.15 20.03 -14.44
C GLY A 390 -67.29 19.90 -13.17
N SER A 391 -65.99 19.70 -13.30
CA SER A 391 -65.06 19.69 -12.16
C SER A 391 -65.10 21.05 -11.44
N PRO A 392 -65.29 21.07 -10.11
CA PRO A 392 -65.47 22.31 -9.35
C PRO A 392 -64.19 23.13 -9.26
N ALA A 393 -64.31 24.42 -8.93
CA ALA A 393 -63.16 25.27 -8.67
C ALA A 393 -62.24 24.69 -7.57
N ASN A 394 -60.93 24.85 -7.74
CA ASN A 394 -59.83 24.27 -6.97
C ASN A 394 -59.60 22.76 -7.16
N THR A 395 -60.22 22.12 -8.16
CA THR A 395 -59.86 20.74 -8.52
C THR A 395 -58.43 20.72 -9.07
N TYR A 396 -57.57 19.88 -8.50
CA TYR A 396 -56.20 19.68 -8.97
C TYR A 396 -56.20 18.93 -10.31
N VAL A 397 -55.43 19.43 -11.28
CA VAL A 397 -55.35 18.87 -12.63
C VAL A 397 -54.06 18.09 -12.83
N GLY A 398 -52.93 18.67 -12.42
CA GLY A 398 -51.59 18.12 -12.62
C GLY A 398 -50.53 19.13 -12.19
N THR A 399 -49.25 18.74 -12.23
CA THR A 399 -48.12 19.62 -11.93
C THR A 399 -47.17 19.60 -13.12
N VAL A 400 -46.80 20.78 -13.60
CA VAL A 400 -45.84 20.94 -14.70
C VAL A 400 -44.45 20.55 -14.20
N GLU A 401 -43.88 19.50 -14.77
CA GLU A 401 -42.52 19.08 -14.49
C GLU A 401 -41.53 19.89 -15.34
N ALA A 402 -40.55 20.50 -14.68
CA ALA A 402 -39.44 21.22 -15.30
C ALA A 402 -38.20 21.10 -14.40
N PHE A 403 -37.01 21.24 -14.97
CA PHE A 403 -35.77 21.30 -14.21
C PHE A 403 -34.85 22.39 -14.73
N ASP A 404 -34.01 22.91 -13.86
CA ASP A 404 -32.94 23.83 -14.21
C ASP A 404 -31.61 23.07 -14.20
N PRO A 405 -30.77 23.16 -15.24
CA PRO A 405 -29.39 22.65 -15.17
C PRO A 405 -28.60 23.28 -14.03
N ASP A 406 -28.83 24.56 -13.74
CA ASP A 406 -28.04 25.34 -12.80
C ASP A 406 -28.38 25.00 -11.35
N ILE A 407 -27.37 24.61 -10.58
CA ILE A 407 -27.56 24.14 -9.21
C ILE A 407 -28.00 25.29 -8.28
N GLY A 408 -29.14 25.10 -7.62
CA GLY A 408 -29.62 25.98 -6.55
C GLY A 408 -30.51 27.12 -7.03
N GLN A 409 -30.85 27.15 -8.32
CA GLN A 409 -31.87 28.05 -8.86
C GLN A 409 -33.29 27.59 -8.50
N SER A 410 -34.24 28.51 -8.50
CA SER A 410 -35.66 28.26 -8.24
C SER A 410 -36.49 28.66 -9.44
N LEU A 411 -37.50 27.85 -9.76
CA LEU A 411 -38.34 28.01 -10.96
C LEU A 411 -39.64 28.74 -10.64
N THR A 412 -40.03 29.64 -11.54
CA THR A 412 -41.32 30.35 -11.51
C THR A 412 -42.17 29.94 -12.71
N PHE A 413 -43.41 29.53 -12.47
CA PHE A 413 -44.32 29.00 -13.49
C PHE A 413 -45.44 29.99 -13.83
N SER A 414 -45.78 30.14 -15.11
CA SER A 414 -46.92 30.95 -15.54
C SER A 414 -47.59 30.42 -16.81
N ILE A 415 -48.90 30.66 -16.95
CA ILE A 415 -49.63 30.36 -18.19
C ILE A 415 -49.62 31.61 -19.08
N LEU A 416 -48.94 31.53 -20.23
CA LEU A 416 -48.85 32.65 -21.19
C LEU A 416 -50.08 32.74 -22.10
N SER A 417 -50.59 31.60 -22.55
CA SER A 417 -51.70 31.56 -23.51
C SER A 417 -52.47 30.23 -23.46
N GLY A 418 -53.59 30.16 -24.18
CA GLY A 418 -54.42 28.94 -24.27
C GLY A 418 -55.47 28.76 -23.16
N ASN A 419 -55.36 29.54 -22.08
CA ASN A 419 -56.26 29.50 -20.93
C ASN A 419 -57.56 30.27 -21.18
N THR A 420 -58.41 29.76 -22.06
CA THR A 420 -59.69 30.38 -22.42
C THR A 420 -60.61 30.49 -21.19
N ASP A 421 -61.32 31.61 -21.06
CA ASP A 421 -62.22 31.91 -19.94
C ASP A 421 -61.61 31.78 -18.53
N GLU A 422 -60.27 31.91 -18.43
CA GLU A 422 -59.53 31.73 -17.18
C GLU A 422 -59.85 30.39 -16.51
N ALA A 423 -59.99 29.33 -17.31
CA ALA A 423 -60.37 27.99 -16.87
C ALA A 423 -59.44 27.44 -15.77
N PHE A 424 -58.14 27.73 -15.85
CA PHE A 424 -57.12 27.22 -14.94
C PHE A 424 -56.29 28.31 -14.27
N PHE A 425 -55.75 27.99 -13.11
CA PHE A 425 -54.70 28.72 -12.40
C PHE A 425 -53.50 27.79 -12.23
N ILE A 426 -52.27 28.32 -12.41
CA ILE A 426 -51.02 27.62 -12.09
C ILE A 426 -50.38 28.29 -10.87
N ASP A 427 -49.97 27.48 -9.89
CA ASP A 427 -49.21 27.96 -8.75
C ASP A 427 -47.77 28.29 -9.18
N GLU A 428 -47.37 29.55 -8.97
CA GLU A 428 -46.12 30.11 -9.50
C GLU A 428 -44.86 29.42 -8.96
N ASN A 429 -44.91 28.79 -7.78
CA ASN A 429 -43.74 28.20 -7.13
C ASN A 429 -43.68 26.67 -7.29
N THR A 430 -44.82 26.03 -7.50
CA THR A 430 -44.93 24.57 -7.52
C THR A 430 -45.29 24.01 -8.90
N GLY A 431 -45.69 24.85 -9.86
CA GLY A 431 -46.13 24.41 -11.18
C GLY A 431 -47.47 23.65 -11.18
N SER A 432 -48.18 23.62 -10.04
CA SER A 432 -49.43 22.88 -9.89
C SER A 432 -50.60 23.62 -10.53
N ILE A 433 -51.33 22.95 -11.41
CA ILE A 433 -52.48 23.47 -12.14
C ILE A 433 -53.77 23.07 -11.43
N TYR A 434 -54.66 24.04 -11.23
CA TYR A 434 -55.98 23.87 -10.64
C TYR A 434 -57.07 24.47 -11.53
N VAL A 435 -58.27 23.93 -11.48
CA VAL A 435 -59.46 24.56 -12.05
C VAL A 435 -59.74 25.87 -11.31
N LEU A 436 -59.81 26.98 -12.04
CA LEU A 436 -60.16 28.29 -11.51
C LEU A 436 -61.63 28.63 -11.80
N ASN A 437 -62.08 28.38 -13.04
CA ASN A 437 -63.44 28.65 -13.48
C ASN A 437 -64.15 27.35 -13.91
N GLU A 438 -64.97 26.80 -13.02
CA GLU A 438 -65.73 25.56 -13.27
C GLU A 438 -66.69 25.65 -14.45
N ASP A 439 -67.25 26.84 -14.73
CA ASP A 439 -68.15 27.05 -15.87
C ASP A 439 -67.43 26.92 -17.22
N ALA A 440 -66.09 27.09 -17.25
CA ALA A 440 -65.30 26.88 -18.46
C ALA A 440 -65.03 25.39 -18.75
N ILE A 441 -65.26 24.51 -17.77
CA ILE A 441 -65.07 23.05 -17.88
C ILE A 441 -66.40 22.38 -18.25
N ASP A 442 -67.13 22.93 -19.22
CA ASP A 442 -68.51 22.55 -19.55
C ASP A 442 -68.62 21.46 -20.65
N GLY A 443 -67.48 21.00 -21.18
CA GLY A 443 -67.41 20.02 -22.27
C GLY A 443 -67.62 20.59 -23.69
N ASN A 444 -67.84 21.90 -23.85
CA ASN A 444 -67.88 22.55 -25.16
C ASN A 444 -66.48 22.72 -25.75
N ILE A 445 -65.46 22.82 -24.90
CA ILE A 445 -64.04 22.79 -25.26
C ILE A 445 -63.53 21.39 -24.96
N ALA A 446 -63.11 20.66 -25.99
CA ALA A 446 -62.63 19.28 -25.85
C ALA A 446 -61.24 19.20 -25.20
N ALA A 447 -60.40 20.22 -25.37
CA ALA A 447 -59.10 20.32 -24.73
C ALA A 447 -58.62 21.79 -24.68
N PHE A 448 -57.89 22.13 -23.62
CA PHE A 448 -57.18 23.39 -23.49
C PHE A 448 -55.70 23.17 -23.83
N ASN A 449 -55.18 23.89 -24.83
CA ASN A 449 -53.76 23.82 -25.20
C ASN A 449 -53.05 25.04 -24.60
N LEU A 450 -52.56 24.90 -23.37
CA LEU A 450 -51.88 25.97 -22.65
C LEU A 450 -50.44 26.11 -23.13
N THR A 451 -49.95 27.34 -23.28
CA THR A 451 -48.51 27.61 -23.35
C THR A 451 -48.05 27.99 -21.95
N VAL A 452 -47.24 27.15 -21.32
CA VAL A 452 -46.67 27.40 -20.00
C VAL A 452 -45.23 27.88 -20.16
N GLU A 453 -44.86 28.91 -19.41
CA GLU A 453 -43.50 29.42 -19.30
C GLU A 453 -42.94 29.12 -17.91
N VAL A 454 -41.70 28.67 -17.89
CA VAL A 454 -40.92 28.39 -16.68
C VAL A 454 -39.70 29.29 -16.74
N ILE A 455 -39.49 30.12 -15.71
CA ILE A 455 -38.39 31.09 -15.64
C ILE A 455 -37.54 30.77 -14.42
N ASP A 456 -36.23 30.77 -14.59
CA ASP A 456 -35.26 30.62 -13.50
C ASP A 456 -35.15 31.89 -12.64
N ASN A 457 -34.25 31.89 -11.66
CA ASN A 457 -33.99 33.05 -10.81
C ASN A 457 -32.53 33.50 -10.79
N GLY A 458 -31.72 33.06 -11.76
CA GLY A 458 -30.31 33.39 -11.80
C GLY A 458 -30.02 34.77 -12.41
N THR A 459 -28.76 34.99 -12.74
CA THR A 459 -28.28 36.32 -13.14
C THR A 459 -28.62 36.59 -14.60
N ASN A 460 -29.63 37.44 -14.83
CA ASN A 460 -30.37 37.61 -16.11
C ASN A 460 -31.30 36.42 -16.38
N PRO A 461 -32.48 36.38 -15.73
CA PRO A 461 -33.33 35.21 -15.75
C PRO A 461 -33.67 34.74 -17.16
N LEU A 462 -33.50 33.44 -17.40
CA LEU A 462 -33.86 32.79 -18.65
C LEU A 462 -35.11 31.93 -18.44
N GLY A 463 -35.75 31.54 -19.56
CA GLY A 463 -37.00 30.79 -19.49
C GLY A 463 -37.17 29.81 -20.64
N GLY A 464 -37.87 28.72 -20.33
CA GLY A 464 -38.32 27.70 -21.26
C GLY A 464 -39.85 27.74 -21.40
N GLN A 465 -40.36 27.25 -22.54
CA GLN A 465 -41.79 27.18 -22.80
C GLN A 465 -42.18 25.78 -23.29
N ALA A 466 -43.33 25.29 -22.84
CA ALA A 466 -43.89 24.02 -23.27
C ALA A 466 -45.40 24.11 -23.50
N SER A 467 -45.92 23.19 -24.32
CA SER A 467 -47.34 22.97 -24.52
C SER A 467 -47.88 22.04 -23.45
N VAL A 468 -48.82 22.53 -22.64
CA VAL A 468 -49.56 21.72 -21.67
C VAL A 468 -51.00 21.54 -22.17
N ILE A 469 -51.33 20.33 -22.58
CA ILE A 469 -52.67 19.98 -23.06
C ILE A 469 -53.48 19.48 -21.86
N ILE A 470 -54.71 19.98 -21.72
CA ILE A 470 -55.67 19.52 -20.70
C ILE A 470 -56.94 19.07 -21.42
N ASP A 471 -57.12 17.76 -21.56
CA ASP A 471 -58.29 17.15 -22.17
C ASP A 471 -59.52 17.23 -21.25
N VAL A 472 -60.65 17.71 -21.75
CA VAL A 472 -61.93 17.73 -21.02
C VAL A 472 -62.70 16.47 -21.35
N ILE A 473 -62.76 15.56 -20.39
CA ILE A 473 -63.38 14.24 -20.54
C ILE A 473 -64.77 14.18 -19.90
N GLN A 474 -65.63 13.27 -20.38
CA GLN A 474 -66.91 13.01 -19.72
C GLN A 474 -66.68 12.43 -18.32
N ASN A 475 -67.59 12.73 -17.39
CA ASN A 475 -67.54 12.15 -16.06
C ASN A 475 -67.98 10.69 -16.11
N ASN A 476 -67.12 9.78 -15.68
CA ASN A 476 -67.39 8.34 -15.64
C ASN A 476 -68.46 8.00 -14.58
N GLN A 477 -69.38 7.09 -14.89
CA GLN A 477 -70.41 6.60 -13.97
C GLN A 477 -70.25 5.10 -13.71
N ALA A 478 -70.38 4.71 -12.44
CA ALA A 478 -70.19 3.31 -12.05
C ALA A 478 -71.22 2.37 -12.70
N PRO A 479 -70.80 1.12 -13.03
CA PRO A 479 -71.70 0.10 -13.53
C PRO A 479 -72.75 -0.29 -12.48
N VAL A 480 -73.86 -0.88 -12.91
CA VAL A 480 -74.98 -1.33 -12.08
C VAL A 480 -75.14 -2.85 -12.20
N ILE A 481 -75.13 -3.53 -11.06
CA ILE A 481 -75.34 -4.99 -10.92
C ILE A 481 -76.32 -5.28 -9.77
N GLU A 482 -77.21 -6.26 -9.96
CA GLU A 482 -78.17 -6.73 -8.95
C GLU A 482 -77.87 -8.18 -8.54
N ASP A 483 -78.37 -8.59 -7.36
CA ASP A 483 -78.25 -9.96 -6.84
C ASP A 483 -78.88 -10.99 -7.79
N GLN A 484 -78.21 -12.12 -8.01
CA GLN A 484 -78.63 -13.17 -8.96
C GLN A 484 -78.60 -14.56 -8.32
N LEU A 485 -79.38 -15.49 -8.87
CA LEU A 485 -79.54 -16.86 -8.34
C LEU A 485 -79.39 -17.89 -9.46
N PHE A 486 -78.49 -18.86 -9.26
CA PHE A 486 -78.26 -19.98 -10.16
C PHE A 486 -78.36 -21.33 -9.42
N TYR A 487 -78.50 -22.40 -10.20
CA TYR A 487 -78.55 -23.78 -9.72
C TYR A 487 -77.62 -24.65 -10.57
N ILE A 488 -76.94 -25.58 -9.93
CA ILE A 488 -76.13 -26.59 -10.61
C ILE A 488 -76.16 -27.89 -9.84
N ASP A 489 -76.07 -29.02 -10.53
CA ASP A 489 -75.98 -30.32 -9.86
C ASP A 489 -74.61 -30.44 -9.19
N GLU A 490 -74.55 -31.04 -8.00
CA GLU A 490 -73.27 -31.39 -7.38
C GLU A 490 -72.46 -32.34 -8.28
N ASN A 491 -71.15 -32.43 -8.05
CA ASN A 491 -70.23 -33.22 -8.88
C ASN A 491 -70.21 -32.82 -10.38
N SER A 492 -70.77 -31.65 -10.73
CA SER A 492 -70.70 -31.12 -12.10
C SER A 492 -69.25 -30.93 -12.52
N ILE A 493 -68.90 -31.45 -13.70
CA ILE A 493 -67.53 -31.44 -14.20
C ILE A 493 -66.99 -30.02 -14.39
N SER A 494 -65.67 -29.88 -14.19
CA SER A 494 -64.96 -28.62 -14.49
C SER A 494 -65.25 -28.11 -15.91
N GLY A 495 -65.48 -26.81 -16.04
CA GLY A 495 -65.87 -26.11 -17.27
C GLY A 495 -67.38 -26.02 -17.53
N THR A 496 -68.23 -26.68 -16.72
CA THR A 496 -69.69 -26.58 -16.83
C THR A 496 -70.14 -25.14 -16.54
N ILE A 497 -70.92 -24.54 -17.45
CA ILE A 497 -71.47 -23.19 -17.27
C ILE A 497 -72.63 -23.24 -16.26
N VAL A 498 -72.50 -22.50 -15.17
CA VAL A 498 -73.53 -22.34 -14.12
C VAL A 498 -74.57 -21.30 -14.53
N GLY A 499 -74.11 -20.17 -15.06
CA GLY A 499 -74.94 -19.04 -15.46
C GLY A 499 -74.10 -17.87 -15.95
N THR A 500 -74.76 -16.84 -16.50
CA THR A 500 -74.10 -15.61 -16.97
C THR A 500 -74.58 -14.44 -16.12
N VAL A 501 -73.66 -13.73 -15.48
CA VAL A 501 -73.94 -12.54 -14.67
C VAL A 501 -74.36 -11.39 -15.59
N ILE A 502 -75.45 -10.72 -15.25
CA ILE A 502 -75.94 -9.55 -15.98
C ILE A 502 -75.64 -8.27 -15.19
N ALA A 503 -75.02 -7.28 -15.84
CA ALA A 503 -74.80 -5.92 -15.34
C ALA A 503 -74.96 -4.91 -16.51
N THR A 504 -75.15 -3.63 -16.20
CA THR A 504 -75.31 -2.55 -17.18
C THR A 504 -74.50 -1.32 -16.79
N ASP A 505 -73.96 -0.58 -17.75
CA ASP A 505 -73.31 0.70 -17.51
C ASP A 505 -74.18 1.89 -18.00
N PRO A 506 -74.31 2.97 -17.22
CA PRO A 506 -74.89 4.22 -17.72
C PRO A 506 -74.13 4.85 -18.90
N ASP A 507 -72.84 4.55 -19.07
CA ASP A 507 -71.98 5.11 -20.11
C ASP A 507 -71.87 4.16 -21.33
N PRO A 508 -72.46 4.52 -22.49
CA PRO A 508 -72.74 3.57 -23.57
C PRO A 508 -71.53 3.07 -24.36
N ASP A 509 -70.38 3.75 -24.25
CA ASP A 509 -69.15 3.40 -24.96
C ASP A 509 -68.15 2.64 -24.05
N GLN A 510 -68.56 2.29 -22.83
CA GLN A 510 -67.73 1.59 -21.86
C GLN A 510 -67.99 0.08 -21.85
N THR A 511 -66.94 -0.70 -21.63
CA THR A 511 -67.00 -2.17 -21.53
C THR A 511 -66.91 -2.62 -20.08
N LEU A 512 -67.64 -3.68 -19.74
CA LEU A 512 -67.70 -4.22 -18.38
C LEU A 512 -66.76 -5.41 -18.19
N THR A 513 -66.01 -5.39 -17.09
CA THR A 513 -65.13 -6.49 -16.66
C THR A 513 -65.66 -7.12 -15.38
N PHE A 514 -65.87 -8.43 -15.36
CA PHE A 514 -66.42 -9.19 -14.22
C PHE A 514 -65.32 -9.94 -13.45
N SER A 515 -65.42 -9.97 -12.13
CA SER A 515 -64.54 -10.75 -11.27
C SER A 515 -65.26 -11.27 -10.02
N ILE A 516 -64.77 -12.36 -9.44
CA ILE A 516 -65.26 -12.87 -8.16
C ILE A 516 -64.43 -12.22 -7.04
N ALA A 517 -65.04 -11.29 -6.29
CA ALA A 517 -64.39 -10.59 -5.19
C ALA A 517 -64.27 -11.43 -3.92
N SER A 518 -65.29 -12.24 -3.59
CA SER A 518 -65.26 -13.16 -2.44
C SER A 518 -66.38 -14.21 -2.49
N GLY A 519 -66.42 -15.11 -1.51
CA GLY A 519 -67.50 -16.11 -1.35
C GLY A 519 -67.31 -17.42 -2.13
N ASN A 520 -66.23 -17.53 -2.91
CA ASN A 520 -65.88 -18.71 -3.71
C ASN A 520 -65.04 -19.72 -2.92
N ALA A 521 -65.68 -20.39 -1.96
CA ALA A 521 -65.03 -21.43 -1.16
C ALA A 521 -64.43 -22.51 -2.07
N ASP A 522 -63.22 -22.97 -1.71
CA ASP A 522 -62.42 -23.97 -2.44
C ASP A 522 -62.24 -23.71 -3.95
N ILE A 523 -62.39 -22.44 -4.36
CA ILE A 523 -62.32 -22.03 -5.76
C ILE A 523 -63.28 -22.87 -6.61
N ALA A 524 -64.50 -23.06 -6.11
CA ALA A 524 -65.54 -23.84 -6.78
C ALA A 524 -65.84 -23.33 -8.19
N PHE A 525 -65.78 -22.01 -8.39
CA PHE A 525 -66.16 -21.37 -9.65
C PHE A 525 -65.07 -20.45 -10.21
N GLU A 526 -65.10 -20.25 -11.52
CA GLU A 526 -64.40 -19.17 -12.23
C GLU A 526 -65.44 -18.28 -12.91
N ILE A 527 -65.13 -16.99 -13.12
CA ILE A 527 -65.94 -16.09 -13.94
C ILE A 527 -65.11 -15.59 -15.13
N GLU A 528 -65.68 -15.64 -16.32
CA GLU A 528 -65.07 -15.06 -17.52
C GLU A 528 -65.19 -13.53 -17.49
N PRO A 529 -64.08 -12.76 -17.50
CA PRO A 529 -64.13 -11.32 -17.25
C PRO A 529 -64.91 -10.51 -18.29
N GLU A 530 -64.94 -10.92 -19.55
CA GLU A 530 -65.59 -10.16 -20.63
C GLU A 530 -67.06 -10.54 -20.84
N THR A 531 -67.48 -11.71 -20.36
CA THR A 531 -68.81 -12.28 -20.64
C THR A 531 -69.68 -12.42 -19.40
N GLY A 532 -69.08 -12.44 -18.21
CA GLY A 532 -69.76 -12.70 -16.94
C GLY A 532 -70.18 -14.17 -16.77
N ASN A 533 -69.72 -15.10 -17.61
CA ASN A 533 -70.04 -16.52 -17.48
C ASN A 533 -69.35 -17.11 -16.25
N ILE A 534 -70.15 -17.63 -15.31
CA ILE A 534 -69.66 -18.43 -14.20
C ILE A 534 -69.58 -19.89 -14.63
N LYS A 535 -68.41 -20.50 -14.45
CA LYS A 535 -68.15 -21.91 -14.74
C LYS A 535 -67.68 -22.63 -13.49
N VAL A 536 -67.93 -23.93 -13.42
CA VAL A 536 -67.29 -24.79 -12.42
C VAL A 536 -65.80 -24.82 -12.70
N PHE A 537 -65.00 -24.48 -11.69
CA PHE A 537 -63.54 -24.59 -11.77
C PHE A 537 -63.08 -25.86 -11.04
N ASN A 538 -63.55 -26.04 -9.80
CA ASN A 538 -63.21 -27.18 -8.95
C ASN A 538 -64.44 -28.04 -8.65
N GLU A 539 -64.61 -29.15 -9.38
CA GLU A 539 -65.72 -30.10 -9.21
C GLU A 539 -65.78 -30.71 -7.80
N LEU A 540 -64.64 -30.90 -7.13
CA LEU A 540 -64.60 -31.45 -5.77
C LEU A 540 -65.15 -30.49 -4.70
N ALA A 541 -65.22 -29.20 -5.02
CA ALA A 541 -65.86 -28.23 -4.14
C ALA A 541 -67.40 -28.31 -4.22
N LEU A 542 -67.94 -28.86 -5.31
CA LEU A 542 -69.38 -29.01 -5.52
C LEU A 542 -69.84 -30.32 -4.87
N ASN A 543 -69.79 -30.38 -3.54
CA ASN A 543 -70.37 -31.45 -2.75
C ASN A 543 -71.53 -30.87 -1.92
N PHE A 544 -72.73 -31.40 -2.14
CA PHE A 544 -73.97 -30.92 -1.54
C PHE A 544 -73.99 -31.17 -0.02
N GLU A 545 -73.45 -32.29 0.45
CA GLU A 545 -73.42 -32.70 1.86
C GLU A 545 -72.56 -31.76 2.71
N ILE A 546 -71.57 -31.11 2.10
CA ILE A 546 -70.64 -30.16 2.73
C ILE A 546 -71.10 -28.71 2.48
N THR A 547 -71.28 -28.31 1.22
CA THR A 547 -71.56 -26.93 0.80
C THR A 547 -72.72 -26.87 -0.19
N PRO A 548 -73.99 -26.91 0.28
CA PRO A 548 -75.15 -26.91 -0.61
C PRO A 548 -75.43 -25.54 -1.26
N THR A 549 -74.76 -24.48 -0.82
CA THR A 549 -74.96 -23.12 -1.34
C THR A 549 -73.68 -22.30 -1.29
N PHE A 550 -73.37 -21.63 -2.40
CA PHE A 550 -72.29 -20.64 -2.50
C PHE A 550 -72.88 -19.24 -2.67
N GLN A 551 -72.32 -18.25 -1.99
CA GLN A 551 -72.72 -16.84 -2.12
C GLN A 551 -71.52 -16.02 -2.59
N LEU A 552 -71.37 -15.88 -3.90
CA LEU A 552 -70.26 -15.17 -4.53
C LEU A 552 -70.53 -13.66 -4.51
N GLN A 553 -69.58 -12.85 -4.03
CA GLN A 553 -69.59 -11.42 -4.32
C GLN A 553 -68.95 -11.22 -5.68
N ILE A 554 -69.74 -10.80 -6.66
CA ILE A 554 -69.25 -10.48 -8.00
C ILE A 554 -69.03 -8.98 -8.10
N GLN A 555 -67.84 -8.58 -8.53
CA GLN A 555 -67.48 -7.20 -8.84
C GLN A 555 -67.53 -7.00 -10.36
N VAL A 556 -68.16 -5.91 -10.78
CA VAL A 556 -68.14 -5.43 -12.16
C VAL A 556 -67.48 -4.06 -12.21
N GLU A 557 -66.56 -3.88 -13.15
CA GLU A 557 -65.79 -2.66 -13.37
C GLU A 557 -66.04 -2.14 -14.78
N ASP A 558 -66.11 -0.81 -14.92
CA ASP A 558 -66.10 -0.16 -16.22
C ASP A 558 -64.66 0.09 -16.72
N ASN A 559 -64.50 0.47 -17.99
CA ASN A 559 -63.20 0.84 -18.56
C ASN A 559 -63.05 2.36 -18.74
N GLY A 560 -63.88 3.15 -18.05
CA GLY A 560 -63.86 4.60 -18.11
C GLY A 560 -62.72 5.22 -17.28
N PRO A 561 -62.48 6.54 -17.45
CA PRO A 561 -61.48 7.26 -16.68
C PRO A 561 -61.74 7.14 -15.17
N GLY A 562 -60.74 6.67 -14.42
CA GLY A 562 -60.84 6.47 -12.98
C GLY A 562 -61.53 5.19 -12.52
N THR A 563 -61.84 4.25 -13.45
CA THR A 563 -62.37 2.88 -13.25
C THR A 563 -63.29 2.77 -12.03
N LEU A 564 -64.60 2.88 -12.26
CA LEU A 564 -65.57 2.71 -11.19
C LEU A 564 -66.10 1.27 -11.17
N SER A 565 -66.61 0.86 -10.01
CA SER A 565 -67.03 -0.53 -9.79
C SER A 565 -68.29 -0.63 -8.94
N SER A 566 -69.02 -1.73 -9.10
CA SER A 566 -70.12 -2.14 -8.24
C SER A 566 -70.06 -3.63 -7.92
N GLN A 567 -70.74 -4.03 -6.84
CA GLN A 567 -70.77 -5.41 -6.37
C GLN A 567 -72.20 -5.88 -6.08
N ALA A 568 -72.47 -7.15 -6.35
CA ALA A 568 -73.69 -7.85 -5.95
C ALA A 568 -73.43 -9.31 -5.57
N THR A 569 -74.38 -9.90 -4.86
CA THR A 569 -74.32 -11.30 -4.43
C THR A 569 -74.94 -12.22 -5.48
N VAL A 570 -74.13 -13.14 -6.02
CA VAL A 570 -74.60 -14.25 -6.84
C VAL A 570 -74.67 -15.51 -5.99
N THR A 571 -75.89 -15.99 -5.74
CA THR A 571 -76.12 -17.24 -4.99
C THR A 571 -76.17 -18.42 -5.95
N ILE A 572 -75.42 -19.48 -5.69
CA ILE A 572 -75.42 -20.73 -6.46
C ILE A 572 -75.85 -21.84 -5.51
N ASN A 573 -77.01 -22.46 -5.78
CA ASN A 573 -77.51 -23.60 -5.03
C ASN A 573 -77.12 -24.91 -5.72
N LEU A 574 -76.59 -25.86 -4.96
CA LEU A 574 -76.34 -27.22 -5.46
C LEU A 574 -77.62 -28.06 -5.42
N ASN A 575 -77.82 -28.90 -6.42
CA ASN A 575 -78.80 -29.99 -6.37
C ASN A 575 -78.07 -31.28 -5.95
N ASP A 576 -78.63 -31.95 -4.95
CA ASP A 576 -78.20 -33.26 -4.42
C ASP A 576 -78.34 -34.37 -5.49
N VAL A 577 -77.29 -35.16 -5.69
CA VAL A 577 -77.18 -36.26 -6.65
C VAL A 577 -76.65 -37.52 -5.97
N ASN A 578 -77.43 -38.60 -6.04
CA ASN A 578 -77.10 -39.91 -5.45
C ASN A 578 -75.68 -40.42 -5.77
N GLU A 579 -74.89 -40.68 -4.73
CA GLU A 579 -73.54 -41.25 -4.78
C GLU A 579 -73.55 -42.74 -4.41
N ALA A 580 -72.45 -43.46 -4.71
CA ALA A 580 -72.33 -44.88 -4.36
C ALA A 580 -71.86 -45.06 -2.92
N PRO A 581 -72.31 -46.13 -2.22
CA PRO A 581 -71.81 -46.43 -0.88
C PRO A 581 -70.32 -46.76 -0.93
N VAL A 582 -69.60 -46.44 0.14
CA VAL A 582 -68.16 -46.63 0.29
C VAL A 582 -67.89 -47.82 1.23
N ILE A 583 -67.13 -48.80 0.73
CA ILE A 583 -66.62 -49.94 1.49
C ILE A 583 -65.14 -50.16 1.17
N GLU A 584 -64.35 -50.47 2.21
CA GLU A 584 -62.92 -50.83 2.09
C GLU A 584 -62.68 -52.30 2.46
N ASP A 585 -61.56 -52.85 1.98
CA ASP A 585 -61.07 -54.18 2.35
C ASP A 585 -60.83 -54.26 3.86
N GLN A 586 -61.30 -55.34 4.51
CA GLN A 586 -61.18 -55.52 5.97
C GLN A 586 -60.61 -56.90 6.30
N ILE A 587 -59.90 -57.01 7.43
CA ILE A 587 -59.26 -58.25 7.87
C ILE A 587 -59.77 -58.64 9.26
N PHE A 588 -60.23 -59.87 9.41
CA PHE A 588 -60.54 -60.50 10.69
C PHE A 588 -59.58 -61.65 10.96
N ILE A 589 -59.10 -61.76 12.20
CA ILE A 589 -58.20 -62.84 12.62
C ILE A 589 -58.91 -63.66 13.67
N ILE A 590 -59.04 -64.96 13.41
CA ILE A 590 -59.78 -65.87 14.26
C ILE A 590 -58.98 -67.17 14.51
N GLU A 591 -59.31 -67.90 15.57
CA GLU A 591 -58.70 -69.22 15.85
C GLU A 591 -59.37 -70.30 14.99
N GLU A 592 -58.63 -71.34 14.60
CA GLU A 592 -59.17 -72.41 13.73
C GLU A 592 -60.23 -73.31 14.39
N ASN A 593 -60.42 -73.24 15.71
CA ASN A 593 -61.30 -74.15 16.46
C ASN A 593 -62.63 -73.52 16.89
N LEU A 594 -63.04 -72.41 16.25
CA LEU A 594 -64.23 -71.68 16.66
C LEU A 594 -65.54 -72.37 16.24
N PRO A 595 -66.58 -72.34 17.10
CA PRO A 595 -67.84 -73.01 16.83
C PRO A 595 -68.71 -72.27 15.81
N ILE A 596 -69.65 -72.99 15.19
CA ILE A 596 -70.71 -72.41 14.35
C ILE A 596 -71.49 -71.35 15.15
N GLY A 597 -71.78 -70.21 14.51
CA GLY A 597 -72.44 -69.05 15.10
C GLY A 597 -71.50 -68.10 15.84
N PHE A 598 -70.19 -68.36 15.86
CA PHE A 598 -69.22 -67.41 16.39
C PHE A 598 -69.16 -66.16 15.50
N SER A 599 -69.23 -64.98 16.12
CA SER A 599 -69.12 -63.69 15.43
C SER A 599 -67.66 -63.41 15.09
N VAL A 600 -67.35 -63.33 13.80
CA VAL A 600 -66.01 -63.04 13.26
C VAL A 600 -65.73 -61.54 13.36
N GLY A 601 -66.74 -60.73 13.07
CA GLY A 601 -66.68 -59.28 13.09
C GLY A 601 -67.76 -58.67 12.20
N THR A 602 -67.82 -57.34 12.14
CA THR A 602 -68.82 -56.61 11.34
C THR A 602 -68.13 -55.83 10.23
N VAL A 603 -68.56 -56.04 8.98
CA VAL A 603 -68.11 -55.27 7.83
C VAL A 603 -68.64 -53.85 7.94
N ILE A 604 -67.73 -52.87 7.90
CA ILE A 604 -68.07 -51.44 7.96
C ILE A 604 -68.11 -50.87 6.54
N ALA A 605 -69.23 -50.23 6.19
CA ALA A 605 -69.40 -49.40 5.01
C ALA A 605 -70.29 -48.19 5.36
N TYR A 606 -70.26 -47.13 4.56
CA TYR A 606 -71.13 -45.96 4.74
C TYR A 606 -71.58 -45.41 3.38
N ASP A 607 -72.67 -44.66 3.37
CA ASP A 607 -73.15 -43.94 2.18
C ASP A 607 -72.86 -42.44 2.36
N PRO A 608 -72.27 -41.75 1.37
CA PRO A 608 -72.12 -40.29 1.40
C PRO A 608 -73.48 -39.58 1.50
N ASP A 609 -74.51 -40.10 0.85
CA ASP A 609 -75.80 -39.44 0.74
C ASP A 609 -76.57 -39.45 2.07
N PHE A 610 -77.14 -38.31 2.44
CA PHE A 610 -77.84 -38.19 3.71
C PHE A 610 -79.13 -39.04 3.76
N GLY A 611 -79.13 -40.05 4.63
CA GLY A 611 -80.32 -40.83 4.96
C GLY A 611 -80.55 -42.06 4.07
N GLN A 612 -79.59 -42.42 3.21
CA GLN A 612 -79.60 -43.68 2.49
C GLN A 612 -79.23 -44.86 3.39
N LEU A 613 -79.84 -46.01 3.12
CA LEU A 613 -79.58 -47.27 3.82
C LEU A 613 -78.81 -48.20 2.90
N ILE A 614 -77.76 -48.82 3.44
CA ILE A 614 -76.93 -49.78 2.73
C ILE A 614 -77.26 -51.22 3.13
N SER A 615 -77.03 -52.17 2.21
CA SER A 615 -77.22 -53.60 2.43
C SER A 615 -76.01 -54.42 2.00
N TYR A 616 -75.69 -55.49 2.74
CA TYR A 616 -74.48 -56.30 2.59
C TYR A 616 -74.78 -57.69 2.01
N SER A 617 -73.89 -58.22 1.17
CA SER A 617 -73.94 -59.63 0.75
C SER A 617 -72.54 -60.17 0.41
N ILE A 618 -72.29 -61.46 0.68
CA ILE A 618 -71.09 -62.14 0.17
C ILE A 618 -71.44 -62.71 -1.20
N THR A 619 -70.72 -62.27 -2.23
CA THR A 619 -70.98 -62.66 -3.62
C THR A 619 -70.07 -63.78 -4.08
N ASN A 620 -68.85 -63.88 -3.54
CA ASN A 620 -67.85 -64.86 -3.96
C ASN A 620 -66.76 -65.09 -2.88
N GLY A 621 -65.87 -66.07 -3.06
CA GLY A 621 -64.73 -66.32 -2.18
C GLY A 621 -65.02 -67.11 -0.88
N ASN A 622 -66.30 -67.29 -0.53
CA ASN A 622 -66.74 -68.07 0.63
C ASN A 622 -66.64 -69.59 0.42
N THR A 623 -65.43 -70.13 0.48
CA THR A 623 -65.18 -71.57 0.27
C THR A 623 -65.91 -72.43 1.30
N GLU A 624 -66.59 -73.49 0.84
CA GLU A 624 -67.37 -74.43 1.67
C GLU A 624 -68.42 -73.79 2.59
N ASP A 625 -68.91 -72.61 2.20
CA ASP A 625 -69.87 -71.81 2.98
C ASP A 625 -69.37 -71.58 4.42
N ALA A 626 -68.07 -71.29 4.56
CA ALA A 626 -67.41 -71.08 5.85
C ALA A 626 -68.07 -69.98 6.69
N PHE A 627 -68.58 -68.94 6.04
CA PHE A 627 -69.15 -67.76 6.70
C PHE A 627 -70.54 -67.38 6.18
N ALA A 628 -71.30 -66.66 7.00
CA ALA A 628 -72.54 -65.97 6.61
C ALA A 628 -72.47 -64.50 7.03
N ILE A 629 -73.04 -63.59 6.22
CA ILE A 629 -73.13 -62.16 6.54
C ILE A 629 -74.59 -61.73 6.74
N ASP A 630 -74.85 -60.89 7.74
CA ASP A 630 -76.16 -60.25 7.91
C ASP A 630 -76.34 -59.08 6.95
N GLN A 631 -77.46 -59.06 6.24
CA GLN A 631 -77.73 -58.10 5.16
C GLN A 631 -77.84 -56.65 5.64
N PHE A 632 -78.17 -56.39 6.91
CA PHE A 632 -78.39 -55.03 7.40
C PHE A 632 -77.30 -54.56 8.37
N SER A 633 -76.73 -55.48 9.16
CA SER A 633 -75.67 -55.13 10.11
C SER A 633 -74.28 -55.31 9.53
N GLY A 634 -74.09 -56.14 8.51
CA GLY A 634 -72.76 -56.51 7.98
C GLY A 634 -72.01 -57.50 8.86
N GLU A 635 -72.63 -58.09 9.89
CA GLU A 635 -71.98 -59.04 10.80
C GLU A 635 -71.68 -60.38 10.09
N ILE A 636 -70.41 -60.76 10.09
CA ILE A 636 -69.92 -62.06 9.60
C ILE A 636 -69.88 -63.05 10.76
N THR A 637 -70.49 -64.21 10.56
CA THR A 637 -70.48 -65.33 11.52
C THR A 637 -69.95 -66.61 10.89
N VAL A 638 -69.35 -67.48 11.70
CA VAL A 638 -68.92 -68.81 11.27
C VAL A 638 -70.15 -69.66 10.96
N ALA A 639 -70.33 -70.03 9.69
CA ALA A 639 -71.43 -70.88 9.23
C ALA A 639 -71.04 -72.36 9.19
N ASN A 640 -69.77 -72.66 8.92
CA ASN A 640 -69.22 -74.02 8.88
C ASN A 640 -67.85 -74.09 9.56
N SER A 641 -67.81 -74.55 10.82
CA SER A 641 -66.56 -74.62 11.61
C SER A 641 -65.56 -75.65 11.09
N GLU A 642 -65.99 -76.66 10.32
CA GLU A 642 -65.07 -77.66 9.75
C GLU A 642 -64.24 -77.09 8.59
N ALA A 643 -64.70 -76.00 7.97
CA ALA A 643 -63.98 -75.27 6.93
C ALA A 643 -62.83 -74.41 7.51
N LEU A 644 -62.79 -74.19 8.83
CA LEU A 644 -61.75 -73.41 9.51
C LEU A 644 -60.54 -74.30 9.82
N ASN A 645 -59.68 -74.49 8.82
CA ASN A 645 -58.47 -75.30 8.97
C ASN A 645 -57.23 -74.51 8.57
N TYR A 646 -56.41 -74.13 9.55
CA TYR A 646 -55.21 -73.32 9.33
C TYR A 646 -54.21 -73.98 8.36
N LEU A 647 -54.13 -75.31 8.36
CA LEU A 647 -53.20 -76.05 7.51
C LEU A 647 -53.67 -76.18 6.05
N ILE A 648 -54.97 -76.02 5.79
CA ILE A 648 -55.55 -76.13 4.44
C ILE A 648 -55.73 -74.74 3.83
N ASN A 649 -56.46 -73.87 4.54
CA ASN A 649 -56.77 -72.51 4.12
C ASN A 649 -56.47 -71.56 5.29
N PRO A 650 -55.21 -71.14 5.48
CA PRO A 650 -54.86 -70.20 6.55
C PRO A 650 -55.51 -68.83 6.39
N GLU A 651 -56.08 -68.55 5.22
CA GLU A 651 -56.77 -67.31 4.88
C GLU A 651 -57.94 -67.61 3.94
N ILE A 652 -59.08 -66.95 4.16
CA ILE A 652 -60.28 -67.02 3.31
C ILE A 652 -60.67 -65.58 2.94
N ASN A 653 -60.68 -65.28 1.64
CA ASN A 653 -61.00 -63.95 1.11
C ASN A 653 -62.44 -63.94 0.58
N LEU A 654 -63.30 -63.06 1.12
CA LEU A 654 -64.72 -62.94 0.79
C LEU A 654 -64.95 -61.68 -0.05
N ASP A 655 -65.53 -61.82 -1.24
CA ASP A 655 -65.94 -60.65 -2.03
C ASP A 655 -67.30 -60.16 -1.51
N VAL A 656 -67.30 -59.06 -0.77
CA VAL A 656 -68.51 -58.46 -0.17
C VAL A 656 -69.00 -57.29 -1.01
N PHE A 657 -70.28 -57.33 -1.35
CA PHE A 657 -71.02 -56.33 -2.12
C PHE A 657 -71.91 -55.50 -1.19
N VAL A 658 -71.84 -54.17 -1.32
CA VAL A 658 -72.65 -53.19 -0.59
C VAL A 658 -73.42 -52.33 -1.57
N GLU A 659 -74.74 -52.26 -1.42
CA GLU A 659 -75.64 -51.48 -2.29
C GLU A 659 -76.54 -50.56 -1.45
N ASP A 660 -76.74 -49.34 -1.94
CA ASP A 660 -77.60 -48.32 -1.33
C ASP A 660 -79.09 -48.53 -1.68
N ASN A 661 -79.96 -47.65 -1.17
CA ASN A 661 -81.40 -47.67 -1.45
C ASN A 661 -81.87 -46.44 -2.24
N GLY A 662 -80.96 -45.83 -2.99
CA GLY A 662 -81.15 -44.68 -3.82
C GLY A 662 -82.20 -44.83 -4.92
N THR A 663 -82.58 -43.71 -5.55
CA THR A 663 -83.56 -43.73 -6.66
C THR A 663 -83.05 -44.46 -7.90
N SER A 664 -81.73 -44.58 -8.04
CA SER A 664 -81.02 -45.50 -8.93
C SER A 664 -79.90 -46.14 -8.12
N PRO A 665 -80.12 -47.34 -7.52
CA PRO A 665 -79.20 -47.87 -6.55
C PRO A 665 -77.78 -48.02 -7.09
N LEU A 666 -76.81 -47.53 -6.33
CA LEU A 666 -75.39 -47.69 -6.61
C LEU A 666 -74.78 -48.67 -5.62
N PHE A 667 -73.62 -49.21 -5.98
CA PHE A 667 -72.96 -50.24 -5.19
C PHE A 667 -71.44 -50.14 -5.25
N SER A 668 -70.82 -50.70 -4.21
CA SER A 668 -69.37 -50.90 -4.12
C SER A 668 -69.04 -52.32 -3.62
N ASN A 669 -67.83 -52.77 -3.92
CA ASN A 669 -67.34 -54.09 -3.52
C ASN A 669 -66.01 -53.96 -2.77
N ALA A 670 -65.79 -54.84 -1.80
CA ALA A 670 -64.51 -54.99 -1.12
C ALA A 670 -64.20 -56.46 -0.80
N THR A 671 -62.92 -56.76 -0.63
CA THR A 671 -62.45 -58.08 -0.21
C THR A 671 -62.28 -58.12 1.31
N ILE A 672 -63.03 -58.99 1.97
CA ILE A 672 -62.96 -59.21 3.42
C ILE A 672 -62.16 -60.48 3.69
N THR A 673 -60.98 -60.32 4.27
CA THR A 673 -60.03 -61.39 4.55
C THR A 673 -60.26 -61.96 5.94
N VAL A 674 -60.44 -63.27 6.07
CA VAL A 674 -60.49 -63.97 7.37
C VAL A 674 -59.25 -64.86 7.51
N GLN A 675 -58.34 -64.49 8.40
CA GLN A 675 -57.09 -65.22 8.68
C GLN A 675 -57.24 -66.15 9.89
N LEU A 676 -56.74 -67.37 9.77
CA LEU A 676 -56.76 -68.36 10.84
C LEU A 676 -55.45 -68.37 11.63
N THR A 677 -55.55 -68.64 12.94
CA THR A 677 -54.39 -68.80 13.83
C THR A 677 -54.37 -70.17 14.52
N GLN A 678 -53.16 -70.69 14.73
CA GLN A 678 -52.88 -72.00 15.33
C GLN A 678 -52.61 -71.90 16.85
N VAL A 679 -53.07 -72.87 17.65
CA VAL A 679 -52.96 -72.86 19.13
C VAL A 679 -51.80 -73.77 19.64
N PHE A 680 -50.86 -73.27 20.48
CA PHE A 680 -49.71 -74.02 21.08
C PHE A 680 -49.40 -73.67 22.58
N VAL A 681 -48.87 -74.61 23.42
CA VAL A 681 -48.52 -74.42 24.88
C VAL A 681 -47.19 -75.13 25.36
N GLY A 682 -46.26 -74.45 26.09
CA GLY A 682 -45.23 -75.06 27.04
C GLY A 682 -43.81 -74.40 27.28
N MET A 683 -43.24 -74.39 28.53
CA MET A 683 -41.86 -73.90 28.97
C MET A 683 -41.18 -74.68 30.18
N LYS A 684 -39.86 -74.46 30.51
CA LYS A 684 -38.86 -75.38 31.19
C LYS A 684 -38.38 -75.03 32.65
N GLU A 685 -38.26 -76.03 33.54
CA GLU A 685 -38.02 -75.98 35.03
C GLU A 685 -36.56 -75.85 35.58
N LEU A 686 -36.44 -75.44 36.86
CA LEU A 686 -35.25 -75.29 37.73
C LEU A 686 -34.93 -76.55 38.57
N GLN A 687 -33.65 -76.83 38.84
CA GLN A 687 -33.22 -77.93 39.74
C GLN A 687 -32.47 -77.45 40.99
N SER A 688 -32.88 -77.95 42.16
CA SER A 688 -32.12 -78.01 43.41
C SER A 688 -32.27 -79.44 43.98
N GLU A 689 -31.21 -80.03 44.55
CA GLU A 689 -31.23 -81.42 45.04
C GLU A 689 -31.92 -81.62 46.41
N LYS A 690 -32.34 -80.56 47.11
CA LYS A 690 -32.94 -80.67 48.46
C LYS A 690 -34.27 -79.94 48.66
N MET A 691 -34.69 -79.08 47.74
CA MET A 691 -36.00 -78.40 47.77
C MET A 691 -36.69 -78.53 46.42
N GLU A 692 -38.00 -78.77 46.45
CA GLU A 692 -38.83 -78.85 45.24
C GLU A 692 -39.49 -77.50 44.96
N PHE A 693 -39.34 -77.04 43.71
CA PHE A 693 -39.98 -75.84 43.21
C PHE A 693 -41.03 -76.26 42.18
N SER A 694 -42.25 -75.75 42.32
CA SER A 694 -43.31 -75.96 41.34
C SER A 694 -43.94 -74.62 40.97
N LEU A 695 -44.15 -74.41 39.68
CA LEU A 695 -44.85 -73.24 39.15
C LEU A 695 -46.18 -73.69 38.57
N SER A 696 -47.24 -72.99 38.96
CA SER A 696 -48.56 -73.21 38.40
C SER A 696 -49.20 -71.86 38.12
N PRO A 697 -49.78 -71.64 36.92
CA PRO A 697 -50.84 -70.65 36.79
C PRO A 697 -51.91 -71.00 37.84
N ASN A 698 -52.31 -70.03 38.65
CA ASN A 698 -53.45 -70.17 39.54
C ASN A 698 -54.67 -69.58 38.81
N PRO A 699 -55.42 -70.40 38.04
CA PRO A 699 -56.53 -69.93 37.24
C PRO A 699 -57.66 -69.31 38.08
N ALA A 700 -57.71 -69.57 39.39
CA ALA A 700 -58.72 -68.98 40.27
C ALA A 700 -58.50 -67.48 40.57
N ILE A 701 -57.25 -67.01 40.51
CA ILE A 701 -56.91 -65.60 40.76
C ILE A 701 -56.22 -64.93 39.58
N ASN A 702 -56.10 -65.65 38.45
CA ASN A 702 -55.44 -65.22 37.23
C ASN A 702 -53.99 -64.72 37.47
N LYS A 703 -53.24 -65.45 38.31
CA LYS A 703 -51.88 -65.11 38.71
C LYS A 703 -50.94 -66.29 38.50
N THR A 704 -49.66 -66.02 38.28
CA THR A 704 -48.64 -67.07 38.23
C THR A 704 -48.00 -67.21 39.61
N VAL A 705 -48.07 -68.41 40.20
CA VAL A 705 -47.54 -68.65 41.54
C VAL A 705 -46.37 -69.62 41.54
N LEU A 706 -45.34 -69.30 42.31
CA LEU A 706 -44.23 -70.19 42.64
C LEU A 706 -44.47 -70.79 44.02
N GLN A 707 -44.53 -72.13 44.09
CA GLN A 707 -44.64 -72.88 45.33
C GLN A 707 -43.34 -73.65 45.60
N ILE A 708 -42.79 -73.48 46.80
CA ILE A 708 -41.58 -74.16 47.26
C ILE A 708 -41.99 -75.20 48.30
N LYS A 709 -41.44 -76.42 48.27
CA LYS A 709 -41.73 -77.50 49.22
C LYS A 709 -40.43 -78.10 49.79
N ASN A 710 -40.56 -78.85 50.89
CA ASN A 710 -39.48 -79.54 51.63
C ASN A 710 -38.46 -78.62 52.34
N LEU A 711 -38.94 -77.62 53.07
CA LEU A 711 -38.14 -76.78 53.97
C LEU A 711 -37.95 -77.49 55.32
N ASP A 712 -36.71 -77.64 55.78
CA ASP A 712 -36.35 -78.43 56.97
C ASP A 712 -36.86 -77.80 58.29
N SER A 713 -37.32 -78.62 59.24
CA SER A 713 -38.43 -78.26 60.14
C SER A 713 -38.12 -77.47 61.42
N GLN A 714 -36.92 -76.91 61.64
CA GLN A 714 -36.64 -76.07 62.83
C GLN A 714 -35.60 -74.97 62.59
N ALA A 715 -35.97 -73.91 61.85
CA ALA A 715 -35.43 -72.56 62.01
C ALA A 715 -36.22 -71.55 61.16
N ASN A 716 -36.16 -70.26 61.52
CA ASN A 716 -36.87 -69.18 60.83
C ASN A 716 -36.26 -68.94 59.43
N PHE A 717 -37.11 -69.03 58.40
CA PHE A 717 -36.71 -68.84 57.00
C PHE A 717 -37.02 -67.42 56.51
N GLN A 718 -36.09 -66.86 55.76
CA GLN A 718 -36.29 -65.62 55.01
C GLN A 718 -35.96 -65.87 53.54
N PHE A 719 -36.92 -65.58 52.67
CA PHE A 719 -36.76 -65.61 51.21
C PHE A 719 -36.49 -64.20 50.73
N ALA A 720 -35.54 -64.07 49.81
CA ALA A 720 -35.23 -62.80 49.18
C ALA A 720 -35.00 -63.03 47.69
N ILE A 721 -35.77 -62.34 46.86
CA ILE A 721 -35.61 -62.36 45.40
C ILE A 721 -34.79 -61.15 45.00
N TYR A 722 -33.74 -61.39 44.24
CA TYR A 722 -32.87 -60.38 43.69
C TYR A 722 -32.95 -60.40 42.16
N ASN A 723 -32.73 -59.26 41.53
CA ASN A 723 -32.42 -59.25 40.10
C ASN A 723 -30.98 -59.78 39.87
N LEU A 724 -30.60 -60.02 38.62
CA LEU A 724 -29.23 -60.46 38.27
C LEU A 724 -28.12 -59.45 38.64
N ARG A 725 -28.46 -58.18 38.92
CA ARG A 725 -27.51 -57.17 39.41
C ARG A 725 -27.29 -57.27 40.93
N GLY A 726 -28.01 -58.14 41.62
CA GLY A 726 -27.89 -58.38 43.06
C GLY A 726 -28.68 -57.41 43.93
N GLU A 727 -29.59 -56.61 43.35
CA GLU A 727 -30.49 -55.72 44.09
C GLU A 727 -31.70 -56.51 44.59
N LEU A 728 -32.10 -56.26 45.83
CA LEU A 728 -33.23 -56.93 46.45
C LEU A 728 -34.53 -56.40 45.86
N ILE A 729 -35.29 -57.28 45.20
CA ILE A 729 -36.63 -56.96 44.68
C ILE A 729 -37.64 -57.07 45.80
N GLU A 730 -37.68 -58.23 46.46
CA GLU A 730 -38.69 -58.50 47.48
C GLU A 730 -38.18 -59.51 48.50
N THR A 731 -38.67 -59.39 49.73
CA THR A 731 -38.35 -60.32 50.82
C THR A 731 -39.63 -60.81 51.47
N TYR A 732 -39.68 -62.12 51.73
CA TYR A 732 -40.73 -62.76 52.51
C TYR A 732 -40.07 -63.37 53.76
N LYS A 733 -40.62 -63.07 54.94
CA LYS A 733 -40.18 -63.65 56.21
C LYS A 733 -41.30 -64.49 56.79
N THR A 734 -40.98 -65.69 57.23
CA THR A 734 -41.97 -66.58 57.81
C THR A 734 -41.43 -67.22 59.10
N ASP A 735 -42.15 -67.05 60.20
CA ASP A 735 -41.91 -67.74 61.46
C ASP A 735 -42.81 -68.99 61.48
N VAL A 736 -42.24 -70.19 61.31
CA VAL A 736 -43.08 -71.39 61.14
C VAL A 736 -42.51 -72.60 61.88
N TYR A 737 -43.40 -73.28 62.61
CA TYR A 737 -43.15 -74.53 63.33
C TYR A 737 -43.96 -75.67 62.66
N GLY A 738 -43.31 -76.66 62.03
CA GLY A 738 -43.97 -77.80 61.38
C GLY A 738 -43.09 -78.53 60.35
N SER A 739 -43.45 -79.78 59.99
CA SER A 739 -42.59 -80.71 59.24
C SER A 739 -42.66 -80.64 57.71
N GLU A 740 -43.58 -79.87 57.12
CA GLU A 740 -43.57 -79.49 55.70
C GLU A 740 -44.18 -78.10 55.56
N ILE A 741 -43.48 -77.18 54.91
CA ILE A 741 -43.93 -75.81 54.68
C ILE A 741 -43.93 -75.56 53.18
N SER A 742 -45.03 -74.98 52.67
CA SER A 742 -45.09 -74.45 51.32
C SER A 742 -45.45 -72.98 51.33
N GLU A 743 -44.65 -72.17 50.65
CA GLU A 743 -44.90 -70.74 50.51
C GLU A 743 -45.25 -70.43 49.05
N VAL A 744 -46.21 -69.53 48.85
CA VAL A 744 -46.75 -69.16 47.54
C VAL A 744 -46.34 -67.73 47.24
N ILE A 745 -45.48 -67.55 46.23
CA ILE A 745 -45.00 -66.25 45.79
C ILE A 745 -45.75 -65.86 44.52
N ASP A 746 -46.35 -64.67 44.52
CA ASP A 746 -47.05 -64.11 43.36
C ASP A 746 -46.06 -63.44 42.41
N LEU A 747 -45.88 -64.04 41.23
CA LEU A 747 -44.96 -63.56 40.21
C LEU A 747 -45.65 -62.74 39.12
N THR A 748 -46.93 -62.40 39.27
CA THR A 748 -47.75 -61.86 38.17
C THR A 748 -47.21 -60.54 37.64
N ASN A 749 -46.82 -59.64 38.55
CA ASN A 749 -46.28 -58.32 38.20
C ASN A 749 -44.77 -58.33 37.97
N PHE A 750 -44.10 -59.48 38.06
CA PHE A 750 -42.68 -59.56 37.73
C PHE A 750 -42.54 -59.43 36.23
N ASN A 751 -41.63 -58.57 35.77
CA ASN A 751 -41.33 -58.47 34.36
C ASN A 751 -40.70 -59.79 33.85
N PRO A 752 -40.82 -60.11 32.56
CA PRO A 752 -40.01 -61.14 31.94
C PRO A 752 -38.52 -60.92 32.21
N GLY A 753 -37.81 -61.95 32.62
CA GLY A 753 -36.41 -61.86 32.99
C GLY A 753 -35.91 -63.00 33.87
N THR A 754 -34.62 -62.94 34.19
CA THR A 754 -33.96 -63.87 35.11
C THR A 754 -33.74 -63.21 36.47
N TYR A 755 -34.00 -63.96 37.53
CA TYR A 755 -33.92 -63.55 38.92
C TYR A 755 -33.12 -64.55 39.75
N ILE A 756 -32.49 -64.07 40.83
CA ILE A 756 -31.77 -64.89 41.80
C ILE A 756 -32.62 -64.98 43.06
N VAL A 757 -32.96 -66.20 43.47
CA VAL A 757 -33.69 -66.45 44.72
C VAL A 757 -32.69 -66.89 45.77
N LYS A 758 -32.65 -66.21 46.91
CA LYS A 758 -31.85 -66.62 48.07
C LYS A 758 -32.76 -66.99 49.23
N ILE A 759 -32.45 -68.11 49.88
CA ILE A 759 -33.19 -68.64 51.02
C ILE A 759 -32.24 -68.69 52.20
N TYR A 760 -32.56 -67.93 53.24
CA TYR A 760 -31.79 -67.84 54.47
C TYR A 760 -32.45 -68.70 55.53
N ASN A 761 -31.70 -69.65 56.11
CA ASN A 761 -32.11 -70.48 57.24
C ASN A 761 -31.09 -70.32 58.38
N GLY A 762 -31.36 -69.41 59.32
CA GLY A 762 -30.41 -69.03 60.36
C GLY A 762 -29.08 -68.54 59.76
N SER A 763 -28.02 -69.34 59.84
CA SER A 763 -26.68 -69.03 59.31
C SER A 763 -26.41 -69.57 57.90
N ALA A 764 -27.28 -70.43 57.36
CA ALA A 764 -27.11 -71.05 56.05
C ALA A 764 -27.90 -70.29 54.96
N VAL A 765 -27.34 -70.20 53.74
CA VAL A 765 -28.00 -69.57 52.58
C VAL A 765 -27.92 -70.48 51.36
N GLU A 766 -29.07 -70.82 50.77
CA GLU A 766 -29.17 -71.49 49.47
C GLU A 766 -29.61 -70.50 48.38
N VAL A 767 -29.12 -70.69 47.14
CA VAL A 767 -29.34 -69.76 46.03
C VAL A 767 -29.79 -70.51 44.77
N GLY A 768 -30.89 -70.05 44.14
CA GLY A 768 -31.44 -70.56 42.88
C GLY A 768 -31.68 -69.46 41.83
N LYS A 769 -31.95 -69.84 40.57
CA LYS A 769 -32.12 -68.92 39.42
C LYS A 769 -33.51 -69.03 38.78
N LEU A 770 -34.45 -68.15 39.10
CA LEU A 770 -35.78 -68.11 38.47
C LEU A 770 -35.73 -67.45 37.08
N VAL A 771 -36.39 -68.01 36.06
CA VAL A 771 -36.55 -67.37 34.74
C VAL A 771 -38.03 -67.27 34.39
N LYS A 772 -38.52 -66.04 34.17
CA LYS A 772 -39.84 -65.74 33.62
C LYS A 772 -39.63 -65.30 32.17
N LEU A 773 -40.29 -65.96 31.22
CA LEU A 773 -40.16 -65.65 29.79
C LEU A 773 -41.21 -64.64 29.34
#